data_AF-A0A1D8TRH2-F1
#
_entry.id   AF-A0A1D8TRH2-F1
#
_cell.length_a   1.000
_cell.length_b   1.000
_cell.length_c   1.000
_cell.angle_alpha   90.00
_cell.angle_beta   90.00
_cell.angle_gamma   90.00
#
_symmetry.space_group_name_H-M   'P 1'
#
loop_
_entity.id
_entity.type
_entity.pdbx_description
1 polymer ?
#
loop_
_entity_poly.entity_id
_entity_poly.type
_entity_poly.pdbx_seq_one_letter_code
_entity_poly.pdbx_strand_id
1 'polypeptide(L)'
;MMNSVRASESGLKLVDQARRQKRWNKTAVAWCTSAFTSRATLNRFWGRQSIRTDTFMAICSAVGLDWEKVVEPDEIEIDQMELTALSTTALAGIGHLDWGGAPEPRSFYGRMQELNTLEEWILQDNCCLVALLGMGGIGKTTLAVKLAHLLQDKFEFVIWRSLRNAPPLEEVLADMIQFLSVQQETNLPSSVDGKILRLIQYLQTARCLLVLDNTESILESGSRTGGYREGYAGYGELLRTIGETSHNSCLVMTSREAPQDLTLLEGEALPVRCFPLKGLPETHGQEIFKEKGNFIGDDTEWMTLIERYAGNPLALKMVACAVRDFFDSNIAQFLDFLKEGSFIFDDIRDLLDRHFQRLTPTEKELMYWLAINREPISLEELQEDFVCYLCATDILEAVGSLQRRSLIEKTSTGFTQQPVVMEYMINRLIEQIPEEIISQNIAIFRTHCLVKASAPDYVRDAQVCLILEPIIEKLLSSFGSTKQLENHLLEILSMLRAPTPGVKKSTLQMGYVSGNTINLLSQLQIDLNGYDFSGLTVWQANLQGLTLHNVNFAGCDLAGSVFTETLGNMLSAAFSPDGRMLAISDTNFEIRLWHVQTGKLLVICEGHTNWVRSVAFSGDGKTLASSSADHTVKLWQVSDGSCFQTFTGHTNQVFSVAFNPQGNTLISGSSDNTVKLWDGDTGQCLNTFTGHTGCVRSVAFSTDGNTLASGSDDHTVRLWDASTGSWVRTCTGHTSGVRSVAFSTDGNTLASGSNDHTVRLWDGSTGSCVSTHTGHSSGVYSVAFSTDGKTLATGSGDHTVRLWDYHTGICLRTLHGHTNQIFSVAFSPQGNTLVCVSLDQTVRLWDWGTGQCLKTWQGSTDWVFPVAFSPDGKTLASGSNDNTVRLWDYHSDRCISILHGHTAHVCSVAFSSDGKTVASSSRDETIRLWDIKTGKCLKILHGHTDWIYSVTFSSDGKTLASGSADQTVRLWDQVTGHCVRTLEGHTNQIWSVAFSSDGKTLASSNTDQTVRLWDVSTGECLRILQGHGKRVKSVAFSPKDTILASCSTDETVRLWDLSTGQCSKLLRGHNNWVFSVAFSPDGNTIASASHDQTVKVWDVSTGECCHTCTGHTHLVSSVAFSGDGQIIASGSQDQTVRLWDTKTGKCLKILRAPRLYEAMNITGVTGLTEAQKATLKQLGAIA
;
A
#
# COMPACT_ATOMS: atom_id res chain seq x y z
N MET A 1 13.68 -26.00 43.39
CA MET A 1 13.18 -27.39 43.60
C MET A 1 13.76 -28.29 42.50
N MET A 2 13.72 -29.63 42.65
CA MET A 2 14.30 -30.55 41.67
C MET A 2 13.53 -30.54 40.34
N ASN A 3 14.23 -30.27 39.23
CA ASN A 3 13.63 -30.19 37.89
C ASN A 3 13.30 -31.57 37.26
N SER A 4 13.79 -32.67 37.85
CA SER A 4 13.41 -34.03 37.43
C SER A 4 13.51 -35.02 38.58
N VAL A 5 12.60 -35.99 38.61
CA VAL A 5 12.54 -37.06 39.63
C VAL A 5 12.33 -38.44 38.97
N ARG A 6 12.64 -39.51 39.70
CA ARG A 6 12.52 -40.92 39.28
C ARG A 6 11.65 -41.72 40.24
N ALA A 7 11.08 -42.84 39.78
CA ALA A 7 10.21 -43.68 40.59
C ALA A 7 10.97 -44.76 41.38
N SER A 8 10.62 -44.93 42.65
CA SER A 8 11.08 -46.05 43.46
C SER A 8 10.46 -47.38 43.01
N GLU A 9 11.12 -48.49 43.31
CA GLU A 9 10.60 -49.81 42.94
C GLU A 9 9.37 -50.23 43.76
N SER A 10 9.23 -49.71 44.99
CA SER A 10 8.01 -49.76 45.80
C SER A 10 6.90 -48.90 45.17
N GLY A 11 7.22 -47.65 44.80
CA GLY A 11 6.32 -46.73 44.11
C GLY A 11 5.69 -47.31 42.85
N LEU A 12 6.52 -47.90 41.97
CA LEU A 12 6.03 -48.53 40.74
C LEU A 12 5.11 -49.73 41.00
N LYS A 13 5.24 -50.45 42.12
CA LYS A 13 4.34 -51.55 42.51
C LYS A 13 2.96 -51.01 42.95
N LEU A 14 2.92 -49.89 43.68
CA LEU A 14 1.68 -49.19 44.04
C LEU A 14 0.95 -48.68 42.77
N VAL A 15 1.67 -48.04 41.85
CA VAL A 15 1.10 -47.57 40.57
C VAL A 15 0.60 -48.73 39.71
N ASP A 16 1.30 -49.88 39.70
CA ASP A 16 0.85 -51.07 38.97
C ASP A 16 -0.45 -51.67 39.55
N GLN A 17 -0.66 -51.53 40.86
CA GLN A 17 -1.91 -51.94 41.53
C GLN A 17 -3.05 -50.96 41.24
N ALA A 18 -2.81 -49.64 41.37
CA ALA A 18 -3.83 -48.61 41.12
C ALA A 18 -4.34 -48.61 39.67
N ARG A 19 -3.46 -48.70 38.67
CA ARG A 19 -3.89 -48.77 37.25
C ARG A 19 -4.75 -50.02 36.96
N ARG A 20 -4.50 -51.14 37.64
CA ARG A 20 -5.26 -52.40 37.46
C ARG A 20 -6.69 -52.25 37.97
N GLN A 21 -6.91 -51.51 39.06
CA GLN A 21 -8.25 -51.16 39.53
C GLN A 21 -9.01 -50.33 38.48
N LYS A 22 -8.34 -49.38 37.80
CA LYS A 22 -8.91 -48.65 36.64
C LYS A 22 -8.95 -49.45 35.32
N ARG A 23 -8.60 -50.75 35.34
CA ARG A 23 -8.49 -51.66 34.17
C ARG A 23 -7.53 -51.19 33.05
N TRP A 24 -6.59 -50.29 33.35
CA TRP A 24 -5.64 -49.76 32.37
C TRP A 24 -4.39 -50.64 32.24
N ASN A 25 -3.96 -50.92 31.00
CA ASN A 25 -2.66 -51.55 30.73
C ASN A 25 -1.50 -50.53 30.88
N LYS A 26 -0.25 -51.00 30.94
CA LYS A 26 0.93 -50.13 31.20
C LYS A 26 1.15 -49.01 30.17
N THR A 27 0.57 -49.13 28.98
CA THR A 27 0.69 -48.14 27.89
C THR A 27 -0.68 -47.75 27.33
N ALA A 28 -1.70 -47.64 28.20
CA ALA A 28 -3.05 -47.32 27.78
C ALA A 28 -3.13 -45.87 27.26
N VAL A 29 -3.74 -45.67 26.09
CA VAL A 29 -3.93 -44.34 25.50
C VAL A 29 -4.71 -43.43 26.46
N ALA A 30 -5.77 -43.95 27.09
CA ALA A 30 -6.56 -43.22 28.09
C ALA A 30 -5.74 -42.73 29.31
N TRP A 31 -4.66 -43.42 29.69
CA TRP A 31 -3.75 -42.95 30.75
C TRP A 31 -2.82 -41.84 30.24
N CYS A 32 -2.32 -41.98 29.00
CA CYS A 32 -1.55 -40.94 28.33
C CYS A 32 -2.36 -39.63 28.19
N THR A 33 -3.63 -39.72 27.78
CA THR A 33 -4.55 -38.58 27.66
C THR A 33 -4.87 -37.95 29.01
N SER A 34 -5.20 -38.74 30.05
CA SER A 34 -5.56 -38.20 31.37
C SER A 34 -4.38 -37.62 32.17
N ALA A 35 -3.14 -38.02 31.86
CA ALA A 35 -1.92 -37.42 32.41
C ALA A 35 -1.26 -36.40 31.47
N PHE A 36 -1.93 -36.00 30.37
CA PHE A 36 -1.43 -35.08 29.33
C PHE A 36 0.01 -35.38 28.88
N THR A 37 0.35 -36.66 28.68
CA THR A 37 1.73 -37.11 28.48
C THR A 37 1.89 -38.12 27.34
N SER A 38 3.10 -38.29 26.84
CA SER A 38 3.39 -39.20 25.73
C SER A 38 3.57 -40.64 26.20
N ARG A 39 3.30 -41.61 25.31
CA ARG A 39 3.60 -43.04 25.54
C ARG A 39 5.10 -43.28 25.78
N ALA A 40 5.97 -42.47 25.21
CA ALA A 40 7.41 -42.53 25.46
C ALA A 40 7.76 -42.07 26.89
N THR A 41 7.16 -40.98 27.37
CA THR A 41 7.33 -40.48 28.74
C THR A 41 6.82 -41.49 29.77
N LEU A 42 5.66 -42.10 29.51
CA LEU A 42 5.10 -43.16 30.37
C LEU A 42 6.01 -44.41 30.40
N ASN A 43 6.65 -44.76 29.28
CA ASN A 43 7.66 -45.82 29.26
C ASN A 43 8.92 -45.46 30.08
N ARG A 44 9.38 -44.19 30.04
CA ARG A 44 10.52 -43.72 30.87
C ARG A 44 10.22 -43.81 32.36
N PHE A 45 9.02 -43.41 32.78
CA PHE A 45 8.50 -43.57 34.14
C PHE A 45 8.54 -45.05 34.59
N TRP A 46 8.03 -45.97 33.77
CA TRP A 46 8.11 -47.42 34.03
C TRP A 46 9.54 -47.96 34.06
N GLY A 47 10.47 -47.34 33.33
CA GLY A 47 11.89 -47.67 33.29
C GLY A 47 12.73 -47.03 34.40
N ARG A 48 12.11 -46.38 35.41
CA ARG A 48 12.77 -45.66 36.52
C ARG A 48 13.75 -44.56 36.05
N GLN A 49 13.57 -44.03 34.84
CA GLN A 49 14.34 -42.89 34.35
C GLN A 49 13.79 -41.59 34.94
N SER A 50 14.66 -40.58 35.07
CA SER A 50 14.23 -39.25 35.50
C SER A 50 13.34 -38.58 34.46
N ILE A 51 12.25 -37.97 34.92
CA ILE A 51 11.33 -37.14 34.12
C ILE A 51 10.99 -35.86 34.88
N ARG A 52 10.48 -34.84 34.18
CA ARG A 52 10.04 -33.57 34.83
C ARG A 52 9.04 -33.83 35.94
N THR A 53 9.25 -33.15 37.07
CA THR A 53 8.51 -33.38 38.32
C THR A 53 7.02 -33.16 38.16
N ASP A 54 6.60 -32.08 37.48
CA ASP A 54 5.20 -31.79 37.11
C ASP A 54 4.55 -32.94 36.31
N THR A 55 5.28 -33.53 35.36
CA THR A 55 4.79 -34.68 34.58
C THR A 55 4.74 -35.97 35.41
N PHE A 56 5.66 -36.13 36.37
CA PHE A 56 5.64 -37.23 37.34
C PHE A 56 4.42 -37.13 38.26
N MET A 57 4.09 -35.93 38.75
CA MET A 57 2.87 -35.67 39.52
C MET A 57 1.61 -36.01 38.72
N ALA A 58 1.54 -35.59 37.45
CA ALA A 58 0.40 -35.88 36.56
C ALA A 58 0.19 -37.38 36.29
N ILE A 59 1.27 -38.15 36.14
CA ILE A 59 1.19 -39.61 35.94
C ILE A 59 0.63 -40.32 37.19
N CYS A 60 1.04 -39.87 38.38
CA CYS A 60 0.58 -40.40 39.67
C CYS A 60 -0.87 -39.97 40.01
N SER A 61 -1.23 -38.70 39.79
CA SER A 61 -2.59 -38.21 40.04
C SER A 61 -3.63 -38.85 39.10
N ALA A 62 -3.27 -39.13 37.84
CA ALA A 62 -4.13 -39.84 36.89
C ALA A 62 -4.52 -41.25 37.36
N VAL A 63 -3.71 -41.94 38.18
CA VAL A 63 -4.11 -43.20 38.84
C VAL A 63 -4.70 -43.01 40.25
N GLY A 64 -4.55 -41.84 40.85
CA GLY A 64 -5.07 -41.51 42.18
C GLY A 64 -4.09 -41.79 43.33
N LEU A 65 -2.80 -41.53 43.11
CA LEU A 65 -1.73 -41.71 44.11
C LEU A 65 -0.94 -40.43 44.31
N ASP A 66 -0.55 -40.16 45.57
CA ASP A 66 0.38 -39.08 45.89
C ASP A 66 1.78 -39.41 45.37
N TRP A 67 2.37 -38.49 44.61
CA TRP A 67 3.64 -38.70 43.92
C TRP A 67 4.82 -38.91 44.88
N GLU A 68 4.77 -38.32 46.08
CA GLU A 68 5.76 -38.48 47.17
C GLU A 68 5.88 -39.93 47.66
N LYS A 69 4.83 -40.74 47.50
CA LYS A 69 4.83 -42.18 47.83
C LYS A 69 5.35 -43.05 46.67
N VAL A 70 5.66 -42.42 45.53
CA VAL A 70 6.06 -43.08 44.28
C VAL A 70 7.48 -42.69 43.86
N VAL A 71 7.96 -41.51 44.27
CA VAL A 71 9.34 -41.06 44.06
C VAL A 71 10.36 -41.95 44.78
N GLU A 72 11.61 -41.90 44.35
CA GLU A 72 12.75 -42.48 45.04
C GLU A 72 13.38 -41.43 45.97
N PRO A 73 13.51 -41.69 47.28
CA PRO A 73 14.22 -40.78 48.18
C PRO A 73 15.73 -40.85 47.90
N ASP A 74 16.39 -39.70 47.82
CA ASP A 74 17.85 -39.65 47.76
C ASP A 74 18.42 -39.68 49.18
N GLU A 75 19.44 -40.52 49.40
CA GLU A 75 20.14 -40.63 50.67
C GLU A 75 21.15 -39.48 50.84
N ILE A 76 21.07 -38.78 51.97
CA ILE A 76 22.10 -37.84 52.44
C ILE A 76 22.61 -38.41 53.76
N GLU A 77 23.89 -38.78 53.82
CA GLU A 77 24.52 -39.17 55.08
C GLU A 77 24.66 -37.96 56.01
N ILE A 78 24.29 -38.15 57.27
CA ILE A 78 24.40 -37.17 58.36
C ILE A 78 25.19 -37.83 59.47
N ASP A 79 26.35 -37.28 59.81
CA ASP A 79 27.17 -37.75 60.92
C ASP A 79 26.83 -36.99 62.21
N GLN A 80 26.93 -37.64 63.36
CA GLN A 80 26.50 -37.10 64.66
C GLN A 80 27.61 -37.19 65.72
N MET A 81 27.85 -36.08 66.43
CA MET A 81 28.59 -36.13 67.70
C MET A 81 28.07 -35.10 68.72
N GLU A 82 27.68 -35.63 69.90
CA GLU A 82 27.77 -35.04 71.25
C GLU A 82 27.06 -33.71 71.60
N LEU A 83 26.74 -33.44 72.88
CA LEU A 83 26.00 -34.26 73.85
C LEU A 83 25.38 -33.35 74.94
N THR A 84 24.11 -33.59 75.29
CA THR A 84 23.45 -33.23 76.58
C THR A 84 23.53 -31.82 77.21
N ALA A 85 22.32 -31.28 77.45
CA ALA A 85 21.86 -30.62 78.70
C ALA A 85 22.11 -29.10 78.99
N LEU A 86 20.98 -28.38 79.09
CA LEU A 86 20.66 -27.30 80.06
C LEU A 86 21.69 -26.15 80.20
N SER A 87 21.50 -24.95 79.63
CA SER A 87 20.37 -24.04 79.92
C SER A 87 20.64 -22.63 79.33
N THR A 88 19.58 -21.85 79.06
CA THR A 88 19.47 -20.36 79.07
C THR A 88 20.63 -19.47 78.52
N THR A 89 20.44 -18.45 77.67
CA THR A 89 19.25 -17.82 77.03
C THR A 89 19.70 -16.74 76.03
N ALA A 90 18.85 -16.41 75.05
CA ALA A 90 18.79 -15.10 74.34
C ALA A 90 19.98 -14.73 73.41
N LEU A 91 19.84 -13.87 72.39
CA LEU A 91 18.68 -13.16 71.81
C LEU A 91 18.52 -13.52 70.31
N ALA A 92 17.39 -13.12 69.71
CA ALA A 92 17.26 -13.05 68.24
C ALA A 92 18.15 -11.94 67.67
N GLY A 93 18.76 -12.17 66.50
CA GLY A 93 19.39 -11.11 65.72
C GLY A 93 18.34 -10.19 65.14
N ILE A 94 18.34 -8.91 65.56
CA ILE A 94 17.39 -7.91 65.07
C ILE A 94 17.93 -7.37 63.74
N GLY A 95 17.28 -7.72 62.63
CA GLY A 95 17.50 -7.02 61.36
C GLY A 95 17.04 -5.56 61.52
N HIS A 96 17.93 -4.62 61.28
CA HIS A 96 17.65 -3.20 61.46
C HIS A 96 16.95 -2.65 60.20
N LEU A 97 15.62 -2.59 60.25
CA LEU A 97 14.77 -2.14 59.14
C LEU A 97 14.32 -0.69 59.32
N ASP A 98 14.61 0.17 58.33
CA ASP A 98 14.04 1.51 58.19
C ASP A 98 13.37 1.65 56.82
N TRP A 99 12.04 1.52 56.82
CA TRP A 99 11.21 1.64 55.61
C TRP A 99 10.88 3.10 55.24
N GLY A 100 11.21 4.08 56.06
CA GLY A 100 10.99 5.52 55.81
C GLY A 100 9.60 5.83 55.23
N GLY A 101 9.58 6.19 53.94
CA GLY A 101 8.37 6.50 53.17
C GLY A 101 7.97 5.45 52.12
N ALA A 102 8.31 4.17 52.32
CA ALA A 102 7.96 3.09 51.40
C ALA A 102 6.43 2.84 51.34
N PRO A 103 5.84 2.61 50.15
CA PRO A 103 4.44 2.23 50.03
C PRO A 103 4.19 0.77 50.47
N GLU A 104 3.02 0.50 51.07
CA GLU A 104 2.66 -0.86 51.48
C GLU A 104 2.69 -1.87 50.31
N PRO A 105 3.15 -3.12 50.55
CA PRO A 105 3.36 -4.14 49.51
C PRO A 105 2.06 -4.84 49.05
N ARG A 106 1.03 -4.06 48.71
CA ARG A 106 -0.26 -4.53 48.17
C ARG A 106 -0.11 -5.02 46.73
N SER A 107 -0.69 -6.18 46.43
CA SER A 107 -0.85 -6.84 45.13
C SER A 107 0.31 -6.75 44.12
N PHE A 108 0.97 -7.89 43.88
CA PHE A 108 2.08 -8.03 42.93
C PHE A 108 1.72 -9.09 41.86
N TYR A 109 1.78 -8.69 40.59
CA TYR A 109 1.39 -9.52 39.43
C TYR A 109 2.58 -9.73 38.51
N GLY A 110 2.70 -10.92 37.93
CA GLY A 110 3.59 -11.26 36.80
C GLY A 110 5.10 -11.20 37.02
N ARG A 111 5.62 -10.22 37.77
CA ARG A 111 7.05 -9.85 37.79
C ARG A 111 7.97 -10.76 38.60
N MET A 112 7.64 -12.05 38.70
CA MET A 112 8.47 -13.04 39.39
C MET A 112 9.77 -13.33 38.63
N GLN A 113 9.80 -13.18 37.30
CA GLN A 113 11.02 -13.39 36.51
C GLN A 113 12.03 -12.27 36.78
N GLU A 114 11.60 -11.00 36.69
CA GLU A 114 12.44 -9.85 37.01
C GLU A 114 12.91 -9.87 38.46
N LEU A 115 12.05 -10.26 39.41
CA LEU A 115 12.43 -10.37 40.83
C LEU A 115 13.50 -11.45 41.05
N ASN A 116 13.36 -12.64 40.43
CA ASN A 116 14.38 -13.69 40.50
C ASN A 116 15.72 -13.21 39.92
N THR A 117 15.72 -12.54 38.76
CA THR A 117 16.95 -12.00 38.15
C THR A 117 17.62 -10.95 39.05
N LEU A 118 16.83 -10.09 39.71
CA LEU A 118 17.37 -9.12 40.67
C LEU A 118 17.90 -9.78 41.96
N GLU A 119 17.30 -10.89 42.41
CA GLU A 119 17.84 -11.71 43.49
C GLU A 119 19.18 -12.36 43.10
N GLU A 120 19.29 -12.92 41.89
CA GLU A 120 20.54 -13.47 41.35
C GLU A 120 21.64 -12.39 41.27
N TRP A 121 21.32 -11.20 40.75
CA TRP A 121 22.27 -10.09 40.62
C TRP A 121 22.81 -9.60 41.98
N ILE A 122 21.97 -9.57 43.02
CA ILE A 122 22.34 -9.05 44.35
C ILE A 122 22.99 -10.12 45.23
N LEU A 123 22.59 -11.39 45.12
CA LEU A 123 23.08 -12.47 46.00
C LEU A 123 24.18 -13.34 45.39
N GLN A 124 24.22 -13.53 44.08
CA GLN A 124 25.22 -14.39 43.41
C GLN A 124 26.31 -13.54 42.75
N ASP A 125 25.93 -12.56 41.94
CA ASP A 125 26.89 -11.69 41.23
C ASP A 125 27.43 -10.55 42.12
N ASN A 126 26.84 -10.35 43.30
CA ASN A 126 27.22 -9.32 44.28
C ASN A 126 27.27 -7.89 43.69
N CYS A 127 26.26 -7.52 42.91
CA CYS A 127 26.13 -6.17 42.38
C CYS A 127 26.07 -5.13 43.52
N CYS A 128 26.95 -4.15 43.48
CA CYS A 128 27.04 -3.06 44.44
C CYS A 128 25.97 -1.98 44.17
N LEU A 129 25.54 -1.82 42.91
CA LEU A 129 24.58 -0.81 42.48
C LEU A 129 23.65 -1.34 41.36
N VAL A 130 22.33 -1.32 41.59
CA VAL A 130 21.32 -1.79 40.64
C VAL A 130 20.27 -0.71 40.38
N ALA A 131 20.14 -0.25 39.14
CA ALA A 131 19.21 0.81 38.76
C ALA A 131 17.98 0.28 38.00
N LEU A 132 16.80 0.33 38.63
CA LEU A 132 15.53 0.01 37.98
C LEU A 132 15.05 1.22 37.16
N LEU A 133 15.01 1.06 35.84
CA LEU A 133 14.62 2.10 34.86
C LEU A 133 13.27 1.79 34.21
N GLY A 134 12.68 2.78 33.54
CA GLY A 134 11.43 2.62 32.77
C GLY A 134 10.43 3.76 32.96
N MET A 135 9.30 3.70 32.25
CA MET A 135 8.25 4.75 32.26
C MET A 135 7.65 5.01 33.66
N GLY A 136 6.95 6.12 33.84
CA GLY A 136 6.08 6.32 35.00
C GLY A 136 4.95 5.29 35.09
N GLY A 137 4.53 4.93 36.30
CA GLY A 137 3.43 3.96 36.52
C GLY A 137 3.78 2.48 36.32
N ILE A 138 4.90 2.16 35.64
CA ILE A 138 5.28 0.81 35.19
C ILE A 138 5.50 -0.23 36.31
N GLY A 139 5.61 0.20 37.57
CA GLY A 139 5.70 -0.68 38.76
C GLY A 139 7.07 -0.78 39.45
N LYS A 140 8.07 0.04 39.05
CA LYS A 140 9.43 0.03 39.62
C LYS A 140 9.47 0.02 41.15
N THR A 141 8.76 0.96 41.79
CA THR A 141 8.71 1.11 43.25
C THR A 141 8.10 -0.13 43.91
N THR A 142 7.05 -0.72 43.32
CA THR A 142 6.42 -1.96 43.82
C THR A 142 7.37 -3.16 43.73
N LEU A 143 8.16 -3.25 42.65
CA LEU A 143 9.20 -4.27 42.49
C LEU A 143 10.33 -4.07 43.51
N ALA A 144 10.82 -2.84 43.71
CA ALA A 144 11.83 -2.51 44.70
C ALA A 144 11.38 -2.83 46.14
N VAL A 145 10.14 -2.51 46.52
CA VAL A 145 9.59 -2.89 47.84
C VAL A 145 9.50 -4.40 48.00
N LYS A 146 9.05 -5.15 46.99
CA LYS A 146 8.97 -6.62 47.06
C LYS A 146 10.34 -7.29 47.09
N LEU A 147 11.31 -6.79 46.34
CA LEU A 147 12.70 -7.23 46.36
C LEU A 147 13.32 -6.97 47.74
N ALA A 148 13.15 -5.77 48.30
CA ALA A 148 13.64 -5.44 49.64
C ALA A 148 13.03 -6.33 50.72
N HIS A 149 11.73 -6.62 50.67
CA HIS A 149 11.10 -7.56 51.60
C HIS A 149 11.57 -9.01 51.46
N LEU A 150 11.87 -9.48 50.24
CA LEU A 150 12.39 -10.83 50.04
C LEU A 150 13.85 -10.97 50.49
N LEU A 151 14.64 -9.90 50.33
CA LEU A 151 16.05 -9.86 50.74
C LEU A 151 16.26 -9.45 52.21
N GLN A 152 15.24 -8.98 52.93
CA GLN A 152 15.40 -8.38 54.27
C GLN A 152 16.12 -9.31 55.27
N ASP A 153 15.91 -10.63 55.19
CA ASP A 153 16.53 -11.63 56.08
C ASP A 153 17.96 -12.03 55.65
N LYS A 154 18.54 -11.34 54.65
CA LYS A 154 19.89 -11.57 54.08
C LYS A 154 20.86 -10.41 54.33
N PHE A 155 20.37 -9.31 54.88
CA PHE A 155 21.10 -8.07 55.17
C PHE A 155 20.91 -7.69 56.64
N GLU A 156 21.93 -7.08 57.24
CA GLU A 156 21.93 -6.66 58.66
C GLU A 156 21.15 -5.36 58.84
N PHE A 157 21.19 -4.50 57.82
CA PHE A 157 20.46 -3.23 57.74
C PHE A 157 19.74 -3.12 56.39
N VAL A 158 18.48 -2.66 56.41
CA VAL A 158 17.72 -2.29 55.20
C VAL A 158 17.22 -0.87 55.38
N ILE A 159 17.56 0.03 54.46
CA ILE A 159 17.20 1.46 54.52
C ILE A 159 16.50 1.89 53.23
N TRP A 160 15.30 2.47 53.35
CA TRP A 160 14.56 3.06 52.25
C TRP A 160 14.48 4.59 52.39
N ARG A 161 14.79 5.33 51.32
CA ARG A 161 14.57 6.78 51.22
C ARG A 161 13.94 7.14 49.88
N SER A 162 12.92 8.02 49.91
CA SER A 162 12.29 8.53 48.69
C SER A 162 12.87 9.92 48.36
N LEU A 163 13.44 10.05 47.16
CA LEU A 163 13.99 11.29 46.63
C LEU A 163 12.93 12.16 45.95
N ARG A 164 11.64 11.79 46.02
CA ARG A 164 10.52 12.44 45.34
C ARG A 164 10.50 13.97 45.47
N ASN A 165 10.84 14.50 46.65
CA ASN A 165 10.86 15.94 46.94
C ASN A 165 12.23 16.61 46.75
N ALA A 166 13.23 15.89 46.21
CA ALA A 166 14.63 16.29 46.11
C ALA A 166 15.23 16.78 47.45
N PRO A 167 15.33 15.93 48.49
CA PRO A 167 16.02 16.29 49.72
C PRO A 167 17.51 16.56 49.46
N PRO A 168 18.17 17.46 50.22
CA PRO A 168 19.61 17.68 50.10
C PRO A 168 20.38 16.45 50.60
N LEU A 169 21.48 16.12 49.91
CA LEU A 169 22.27 14.92 50.20
C LEU A 169 22.80 14.88 51.65
N GLU A 170 23.12 16.04 52.22
CA GLU A 170 23.66 16.15 53.58
C GLU A 170 22.72 15.65 54.68
N GLU A 171 21.40 15.76 54.48
CA GLU A 171 20.38 15.24 55.38
C GLU A 171 20.24 13.72 55.20
N VAL A 172 20.15 13.27 53.94
CA VAL A 172 20.01 11.83 53.62
C VAL A 172 21.22 11.02 54.11
N LEU A 173 22.45 11.55 53.97
CA LEU A 173 23.65 10.90 54.50
C LEU A 173 23.67 10.91 56.04
N ALA A 174 23.25 12.00 56.69
CA ALA A 174 23.22 12.08 58.15
C ALA A 174 22.24 11.05 58.74
N ASP A 175 21.02 10.98 58.19
CA ASP A 175 20.01 9.97 58.51
C ASP A 175 20.55 8.53 58.37
N MET A 176 21.16 8.22 57.22
CA MET A 176 21.70 6.89 56.94
C MET A 176 22.80 6.49 57.93
N ILE A 177 23.77 7.39 58.20
CA ILE A 177 24.89 7.10 59.11
C ILE A 177 24.41 7.03 60.56
N GLN A 178 23.44 7.86 60.96
CA GLN A 178 22.84 7.79 62.31
C GLN A 178 22.06 6.47 62.52
N PHE A 179 21.42 5.94 61.47
CA PHE A 179 20.77 4.62 61.53
C PHE A 179 21.78 3.46 61.57
N LEU A 180 22.76 3.46 60.66
CA LEU A 180 23.80 2.41 60.57
C LEU A 180 24.70 2.34 61.81
N SER A 181 24.95 3.49 62.47
CA SER A 181 25.66 3.55 63.75
C SER A 181 24.79 3.20 64.97
N VAL A 182 23.52 2.81 64.78
CA VAL A 182 22.54 2.56 65.86
C VAL A 182 22.48 3.74 66.85
N GLN A 183 22.45 4.96 66.30
CA GLN A 183 22.47 6.25 67.01
C GLN A 183 23.72 6.52 67.88
N GLN A 184 24.83 5.78 67.68
CA GLN A 184 26.05 5.95 68.47
C GLN A 184 26.98 7.06 67.94
N GLU A 185 26.97 7.37 66.63
CA GLU A 185 27.72 8.51 66.11
C GLU A 185 26.95 9.83 66.31
N THR A 186 27.54 10.74 67.08
CA THR A 186 26.98 12.08 67.38
C THR A 186 27.81 13.24 66.81
N ASN A 187 29.02 12.95 66.29
CA ASN A 187 29.87 13.91 65.58
C ASN A 187 30.11 13.42 64.14
N LEU A 188 29.22 13.80 63.22
CA LEU A 188 29.39 13.55 61.80
C LEU A 188 30.43 14.51 61.17
N PRO A 189 31.14 14.11 60.10
CA PRO A 189 31.97 15.03 59.32
C PRO A 189 31.17 16.21 58.76
N SER A 190 31.82 17.38 58.68
CA SER A 190 31.21 18.62 58.19
C SER A 190 31.28 18.82 56.67
N SER A 191 31.92 17.92 55.92
CA SER A 191 31.89 17.90 54.45
C SER A 191 31.05 16.72 53.92
N VAL A 192 30.46 16.90 52.74
CA VAL A 192 29.66 15.89 52.03
C VAL A 192 30.49 14.63 51.79
N ASP A 193 31.65 14.78 51.16
CA ASP A 193 32.63 13.74 50.86
C ASP A 193 33.14 13.03 52.11
N GLY A 194 33.28 13.74 53.24
CA GLY A 194 33.56 13.13 54.55
C GLY A 194 32.42 12.21 55.04
N LYS A 195 31.16 12.62 54.85
CA LYS A 195 29.97 11.80 55.14
C LYS A 195 29.88 10.60 54.17
N ILE A 196 30.15 10.80 52.87
CA ILE A 196 30.17 9.71 51.86
C ILE A 196 31.21 8.65 52.26
N LEU A 197 32.45 9.04 52.52
CA LEU A 197 33.51 8.11 52.94
C LEU A 197 33.15 7.38 54.24
N ARG A 198 32.47 8.04 55.19
CA ARG A 198 31.99 7.37 56.42
C ARG A 198 30.88 6.36 56.13
N LEU A 199 29.95 6.66 55.23
CA LEU A 199 28.93 5.71 54.76
C LEU A 199 29.58 4.48 54.09
N ILE A 200 30.54 4.67 53.18
CA ILE A 200 31.27 3.56 52.52
C ILE A 200 31.95 2.65 53.55
N GLN A 201 32.57 3.20 54.61
CA GLN A 201 33.15 2.41 55.69
C GLN A 201 32.10 1.51 56.37
N TYR A 202 30.90 2.04 56.64
CA TYR A 202 29.80 1.22 57.18
C TYR A 202 29.36 0.12 56.21
N LEU A 203 29.20 0.43 54.92
CA LEU A 203 28.84 -0.53 53.85
C LEU A 203 29.89 -1.63 53.63
N GLN A 204 31.15 -1.39 54.01
CA GLN A 204 32.23 -2.37 54.02
C GLN A 204 32.23 -3.24 55.29
N THR A 205 31.87 -2.68 56.45
CA THR A 205 31.87 -3.40 57.74
C THR A 205 30.62 -4.24 58.00
N ALA A 206 29.47 -3.84 57.46
CA ALA A 206 28.16 -4.46 57.68
C ALA A 206 27.48 -4.71 56.33
N ARG A 207 26.64 -5.74 56.21
CA ARG A 207 25.93 -6.02 54.95
C ARG A 207 24.62 -5.24 54.89
N CYS A 208 24.59 -4.17 54.11
CA CYS A 208 23.44 -3.26 54.02
C CYS A 208 22.74 -3.33 52.65
N LEU A 209 21.41 -3.21 52.66
CA LEU A 209 20.59 -2.97 51.47
C LEU A 209 20.02 -1.55 51.54
N LEU A 210 20.51 -0.67 50.66
CA LEU A 210 20.01 0.69 50.51
C LEU A 210 19.00 0.74 49.35
N VAL A 211 17.92 1.52 49.50
CA VAL A 211 16.96 1.78 48.41
C VAL A 211 16.65 3.27 48.26
N LEU A 212 16.88 3.81 47.06
CA LEU A 212 16.60 5.20 46.68
C LEU A 212 15.48 5.26 45.63
N ASP A 213 14.31 5.79 46.00
CA ASP A 213 13.12 5.79 45.13
C ASP A 213 12.80 7.17 44.51
N ASN A 214 12.50 7.20 43.20
CA ASN A 214 12.28 8.38 42.35
C ASN A 214 13.51 9.29 42.19
N THR A 215 14.65 8.72 41.79
CA THR A 215 15.90 9.46 41.57
C THR A 215 15.80 10.51 40.45
N GLU A 216 14.80 10.47 39.56
CA GLU A 216 14.59 11.53 38.55
C GLU A 216 14.30 12.93 39.13
N SER A 217 13.91 13.02 40.41
CA SER A 217 13.63 14.29 41.09
C SER A 217 14.87 15.14 41.35
N ILE A 218 16.06 14.55 41.41
CA ILE A 218 17.34 15.30 41.56
C ILE A 218 18.02 15.62 40.22
N LEU A 219 17.47 15.13 39.11
CA LEU A 219 18.02 15.30 37.76
C LEU A 219 17.43 16.53 37.04
N GLU A 220 18.24 17.14 36.18
CA GLU A 220 17.93 18.36 35.43
C GLU A 220 16.92 18.11 34.29
N SER A 221 15.91 18.98 34.19
CA SER A 221 14.95 18.97 33.09
C SER A 221 15.55 19.59 31.83
N GLY A 222 15.58 18.85 30.73
CA GLY A 222 16.12 19.32 29.44
C GLY A 222 17.56 18.89 29.14
N SER A 223 18.23 18.17 30.04
CA SER A 223 19.56 17.59 29.78
C SER A 223 19.48 16.22 29.10
N ARG A 224 20.21 16.01 28.00
CA ARG A 224 20.27 14.73 27.25
C ARG A 224 20.99 13.60 28.01
N THR A 225 21.83 13.94 28.98
CA THR A 225 22.75 13.00 29.64
C THR A 225 22.29 12.52 31.02
N GLY A 226 21.20 13.08 31.57
CA GLY A 226 20.80 12.81 32.95
C GLY A 226 21.71 13.50 33.97
N GLY A 227 22.08 14.76 33.71
CA GLY A 227 22.81 15.60 34.66
C GLY A 227 21.99 15.96 35.90
N TYR A 228 22.67 16.34 36.99
CA TYR A 228 22.03 16.75 38.25
C TYR A 228 21.61 18.22 38.22
N ARG A 229 20.58 18.55 38.99
CA ARG A 229 20.20 19.95 39.27
C ARG A 229 21.32 20.69 40.00
N GLU A 230 21.36 22.01 39.85
CA GLU A 230 22.27 22.87 40.61
C GLU A 230 22.13 22.60 42.13
N GLY A 231 23.25 22.34 42.80
CA GLY A 231 23.30 21.91 44.21
C GLY A 231 23.21 20.39 44.46
N TYR A 232 22.84 19.56 43.49
CA TYR A 232 22.62 18.11 43.68
C TYR A 232 23.75 17.20 43.15
N ALA A 233 24.82 17.77 42.60
CA ALA A 233 25.92 17.03 41.98
C ALA A 233 26.59 15.98 42.90
N GLY A 234 26.59 16.19 44.22
CA GLY A 234 27.13 15.23 45.19
C GLY A 234 26.42 13.87 45.18
N TYR A 235 25.18 13.77 44.68
CA TYR A 235 24.52 12.47 44.48
C TYR A 235 25.23 11.62 43.42
N GLY A 236 25.83 12.23 42.40
CA GLY A 236 26.67 11.53 41.42
C GLY A 236 27.98 11.05 42.01
N GLU A 237 28.57 11.82 42.93
CA GLU A 237 29.75 11.40 43.68
C GLU A 237 29.46 10.24 44.64
N LEU A 238 28.30 10.25 45.31
CA LEU A 238 27.84 9.10 46.10
C LEU A 238 27.66 7.84 45.22
N LEU A 239 26.92 7.96 44.11
CA LEU A 239 26.67 6.83 43.20
C LEU A 239 27.96 6.27 42.60
N ARG A 240 28.88 7.16 42.18
CA ARG A 240 30.20 6.77 41.66
C ARG A 240 31.03 6.05 42.72
N THR A 241 31.10 6.59 43.94
CA THR A 241 31.88 5.97 45.03
C THR A 241 31.32 4.60 45.43
N ILE A 242 30.00 4.42 45.43
CA ILE A 242 29.36 3.11 45.66
C ILE A 242 29.63 2.13 44.50
N GLY A 243 29.66 2.60 43.25
CA GLY A 243 29.96 1.76 42.08
C GLY A 243 31.44 1.38 41.93
N GLU A 244 32.36 2.23 42.38
CA GLU A 244 33.82 2.03 42.26
C GLU A 244 34.45 1.30 43.47
N THR A 245 33.80 1.28 44.64
CA THR A 245 34.36 0.65 45.85
C THR A 245 33.82 -0.77 46.09
N SER A 246 34.72 -1.71 46.38
CA SER A 246 34.35 -3.10 46.66
C SER A 246 33.70 -3.25 48.04
N HIS A 247 32.42 -3.64 48.09
CA HIS A 247 31.71 -3.95 49.33
C HIS A 247 30.61 -5.01 49.14
N ASN A 248 30.23 -5.73 50.20
CA ASN A 248 29.19 -6.78 50.15
C ASN A 248 27.76 -6.23 50.25
N SER A 249 27.62 -4.90 50.39
CA SER A 249 26.37 -4.16 50.42
C SER A 249 25.84 -3.85 49.01
N CYS A 250 24.55 -3.55 48.87
CA CYS A 250 23.93 -3.19 47.60
C CYS A 250 23.06 -1.93 47.74
N LEU A 251 23.17 -1.02 46.76
CA LEU A 251 22.22 0.08 46.55
C LEU A 251 21.31 -0.24 45.37
N VAL A 252 20.00 -0.33 45.63
CA VAL A 252 18.96 -0.37 44.59
C VAL A 252 18.41 1.05 44.39
N MET A 253 18.25 1.52 43.16
CA MET A 253 17.60 2.80 42.88
C MET A 253 16.47 2.65 41.86
N THR A 254 15.42 3.48 41.97
CA THR A 254 14.36 3.60 40.95
C THR A 254 14.46 4.96 40.26
N SER A 255 14.39 4.96 38.93
CA SER A 255 14.38 6.21 38.15
C SER A 255 13.57 6.09 36.86
N ARG A 256 13.23 7.22 36.25
CA ARG A 256 12.70 7.30 34.87
C ARG A 256 13.79 7.41 33.81
N GLU A 257 14.96 7.89 34.19
CA GLU A 257 16.10 8.13 33.32
C GLU A 257 17.40 7.84 34.08
N ALA A 258 18.41 7.30 33.40
CA ALA A 258 19.69 6.99 34.03
C ALA A 258 20.46 8.28 34.32
N PRO A 259 20.97 8.50 35.55
CA PRO A 259 21.96 9.53 35.83
C PRO A 259 23.24 9.31 35.03
N GLN A 260 23.94 10.39 34.68
CA GLN A 260 25.09 10.33 33.78
C GLN A 260 26.21 9.37 34.24
N ASP A 261 26.59 9.40 35.52
CA ASP A 261 27.71 8.61 36.06
C ASP A 261 27.50 7.09 35.94
N LEU A 262 26.25 6.63 36.07
CA LEU A 262 25.90 5.20 35.96
C LEU A 262 26.24 4.63 34.58
N THR A 263 26.07 5.43 33.52
CA THR A 263 26.33 4.99 32.14
C THR A 263 27.82 4.76 31.82
N LEU A 264 28.74 5.18 32.71
CA LEU A 264 30.18 4.91 32.62
C LEU A 264 30.63 3.69 33.42
N LEU A 265 29.81 3.22 34.37
CA LEU A 265 30.11 2.12 35.28
C LEU A 265 29.33 0.84 34.96
N GLU A 266 28.24 0.95 34.21
CA GLU A 266 27.36 -0.15 33.84
C GLU A 266 28.02 -1.22 32.94
N GLY A 267 27.78 -2.50 33.24
CA GLY A 267 28.09 -3.59 32.31
C GLY A 267 27.60 -4.97 32.80
N GLU A 268 27.34 -5.89 31.86
CA GLU A 268 26.80 -7.22 32.18
C GLU A 268 27.70 -8.04 33.14
N ALA A 269 29.02 -7.81 33.11
CA ALA A 269 30.00 -8.45 33.99
C ALA A 269 30.58 -7.51 35.08
N LEU A 270 29.95 -6.34 35.30
CA LEU A 270 30.37 -5.33 36.27
C LEU A 270 29.43 -5.30 37.49
N PRO A 271 29.89 -4.81 38.66
CA PRO A 271 29.07 -4.72 39.87
C PRO A 271 27.98 -3.62 39.80
N VAL A 272 27.86 -2.92 38.67
CA VAL A 272 26.87 -1.88 38.40
C VAL A 272 26.04 -2.29 37.18
N ARG A 273 24.71 -2.36 37.33
CA ARG A 273 23.79 -2.78 36.24
C ARG A 273 22.50 -1.98 36.23
N CYS A 274 21.98 -1.62 35.05
CA CYS A 274 20.62 -1.10 34.91
C CYS A 274 19.65 -2.20 34.45
N PHE A 275 18.42 -2.17 34.97
CA PHE A 275 17.34 -3.08 34.59
C PHE A 275 16.16 -2.28 34.00
N PRO A 276 15.96 -2.29 32.67
CA PRO A 276 14.86 -1.57 32.02
C PRO A 276 13.54 -2.35 32.14
N LEU A 277 12.61 -1.84 32.96
CA LEU A 277 11.34 -2.52 33.25
C LEU A 277 10.30 -2.33 32.14
N LYS A 278 9.93 -3.42 31.46
CA LYS A 278 8.88 -3.47 30.43
C LYS A 278 7.47 -3.60 31.02
N GLY A 279 6.44 -3.57 30.18
CA GLY A 279 5.05 -3.86 30.55
C GLY A 279 4.83 -5.22 31.21
N LEU A 280 3.65 -5.42 31.81
CA LEU A 280 3.19 -6.75 32.22
C LEU A 280 2.73 -7.58 31.03
N PRO A 281 2.90 -8.92 31.05
CA PRO A 281 2.27 -9.82 30.08
C PRO A 281 0.74 -9.78 30.18
N GLU A 282 0.07 -10.11 29.08
CA GLU A 282 -1.39 -10.12 28.93
C GLU A 282 -2.12 -10.81 30.09
N THR A 283 -1.70 -12.03 30.44
CA THR A 283 -2.27 -12.83 31.55
C THR A 283 -2.33 -12.09 32.88
N HIS A 284 -1.35 -11.22 33.15
CA HIS A 284 -1.24 -10.42 34.38
C HIS A 284 -1.85 -9.02 34.23
N GLY A 285 -1.99 -8.51 33.01
CA GLY A 285 -2.84 -7.36 32.71
C GLY A 285 -4.32 -7.65 33.02
N GLN A 286 -4.80 -8.85 32.68
CA GLN A 286 -6.16 -9.30 33.05
C GLN A 286 -6.34 -9.43 34.58
N GLU A 287 -5.31 -9.81 35.34
CA GLU A 287 -5.37 -9.90 36.81
C GLU A 287 -5.59 -8.54 37.48
N ILE A 288 -5.05 -7.46 36.89
CA ILE A 288 -5.27 -6.10 37.36
C ILE A 288 -6.74 -5.68 37.24
N PHE A 289 -7.43 -6.10 36.17
CA PHE A 289 -8.85 -5.81 35.99
C PHE A 289 -9.71 -6.59 37.00
N LYS A 290 -9.36 -7.84 37.33
CA LYS A 290 -10.08 -8.69 38.31
C LYS A 290 -10.14 -8.09 39.73
N GLU A 291 -9.27 -7.13 40.08
CA GLU A 291 -9.39 -6.34 41.33
C GLU A 291 -10.46 -5.23 41.28
N LYS A 292 -10.85 -4.79 40.08
CA LYS A 292 -11.72 -3.62 39.86
C LYS A 292 -13.16 -4.00 39.54
N GLY A 293 -13.40 -5.21 39.02
CA GLY A 293 -14.70 -5.74 38.64
C GLY A 293 -14.57 -7.02 37.81
N ASN A 294 -15.71 -7.54 37.35
CA ASN A 294 -15.75 -8.55 36.29
C ASN A 294 -15.99 -7.83 34.96
N PHE A 295 -15.22 -8.17 33.93
CA PHE A 295 -15.27 -7.53 32.62
C PHE A 295 -15.65 -8.54 31.54
N ILE A 296 -16.26 -8.04 30.46
CA ILE A 296 -16.71 -8.82 29.31
C ILE A 296 -15.87 -8.40 28.10
N GLY A 297 -15.22 -9.37 27.48
CA GLY A 297 -14.47 -9.21 26.23
C GLY A 297 -13.73 -10.50 25.86
N ASP A 298 -13.52 -10.71 24.56
CA ASP A 298 -12.85 -11.89 24.00
C ASP A 298 -11.32 -11.77 24.08
N ASP A 299 -10.60 -12.90 23.94
CA ASP A 299 -9.13 -12.95 24.06
C ASP A 299 -8.41 -11.92 23.15
N THR A 300 -8.91 -11.71 21.92
CA THR A 300 -8.33 -10.72 20.99
C THR A 300 -8.57 -9.27 21.43
N GLU A 301 -9.64 -9.01 22.18
CA GLU A 301 -9.96 -7.69 22.73
C GLU A 301 -9.07 -7.40 23.95
N TRP A 302 -8.86 -8.38 24.82
CA TRP A 302 -7.89 -8.30 25.92
C TRP A 302 -6.47 -8.07 25.44
N MET A 303 -6.02 -8.82 24.42
CA MET A 303 -4.72 -8.63 23.77
C MET A 303 -4.60 -7.19 23.25
N THR A 304 -5.55 -6.74 22.43
CA THR A 304 -5.58 -5.38 21.87
C THR A 304 -5.53 -4.29 22.95
N LEU A 305 -6.30 -4.45 24.03
CA LEU A 305 -6.38 -3.50 25.14
C LEU A 305 -5.05 -3.42 25.92
N ILE A 306 -4.43 -4.55 26.22
CA ILE A 306 -3.21 -4.60 27.04
C ILE A 306 -1.97 -4.20 26.23
N GLU A 307 -1.92 -4.54 24.94
CA GLU A 307 -0.90 -4.06 24.01
C GLU A 307 -0.98 -2.53 23.79
N ARG A 308 -2.18 -1.96 23.60
CA ARG A 308 -2.34 -0.49 23.42
C ARG A 308 -1.76 0.30 24.58
N TYR A 309 -1.96 -0.16 25.83
CA TYR A 309 -1.39 0.45 27.05
C TYR A 309 -0.01 -0.10 27.44
N ALA A 310 0.67 -0.85 26.56
CA ALA A 310 2.00 -1.44 26.75
C ALA A 310 2.17 -2.15 28.12
N GLY A 311 1.12 -2.83 28.60
CA GLY A 311 1.11 -3.53 29.88
C GLY A 311 1.36 -2.64 31.12
N ASN A 312 1.17 -1.31 31.05
CA ASN A 312 1.48 -0.39 32.15
C ASN A 312 0.47 -0.54 33.31
N PRO A 313 0.89 -1.00 34.53
CA PRO A 313 -0.04 -1.31 35.62
C PRO A 313 -0.89 -0.14 36.10
N LEU A 314 -0.37 1.09 36.04
CA LEU A 314 -1.12 2.28 36.44
C LEU A 314 -2.21 2.60 35.42
N ALA A 315 -1.87 2.61 34.13
CA ALA A 315 -2.82 2.84 33.04
C ALA A 315 -3.93 1.78 33.05
N LEU A 316 -3.57 0.50 33.15
CA LEU A 316 -4.55 -0.60 33.22
C LEU A 316 -5.49 -0.46 34.44
N LYS A 317 -5.00 0.00 35.61
CA LYS A 317 -5.86 0.27 36.78
C LYS A 317 -6.82 1.45 36.61
N MET A 318 -6.51 2.41 35.73
CA MET A 318 -7.40 3.53 35.39
C MET A 318 -8.42 3.11 34.33
N VAL A 319 -7.95 2.46 33.25
CA VAL A 319 -8.79 1.91 32.17
C VAL A 319 -9.84 0.96 32.75
N ALA A 320 -9.46 0.08 33.68
CA ALA A 320 -10.39 -0.81 34.37
C ALA A 320 -11.49 -0.06 35.15
N CYS A 321 -11.18 1.07 35.80
CA CYS A 321 -12.24 1.89 36.39
C CYS A 321 -13.15 2.47 35.29
N ALA A 322 -12.58 3.07 34.24
CA ALA A 322 -13.35 3.74 33.20
C ALA A 322 -14.25 2.80 32.38
N VAL A 323 -13.76 1.61 31.99
CA VAL A 323 -14.55 0.60 31.28
C VAL A 323 -15.71 0.11 32.16
N ARG A 324 -15.50 -0.01 33.47
CA ARG A 324 -16.57 -0.34 34.43
C ARG A 324 -17.58 0.79 34.60
N ASP A 325 -17.09 2.04 34.72
CA ASP A 325 -17.89 3.19 35.16
C ASP A 325 -18.60 3.93 34.00
N PHE A 326 -18.16 3.75 32.75
CA PHE A 326 -18.74 4.37 31.55
C PHE A 326 -19.21 3.39 30.46
N PHE A 327 -18.74 2.14 30.47
CA PHE A 327 -19.02 1.14 29.42
C PHE A 327 -19.59 -0.16 30.00
N ASP A 328 -20.22 -0.12 31.18
CA ASP A 328 -20.85 -1.27 31.88
C ASP A 328 -19.94 -2.53 31.99
N SER A 329 -18.61 -2.32 32.07
CA SER A 329 -17.57 -3.36 32.08
C SER A 329 -17.38 -4.14 30.75
N ASN A 330 -17.89 -3.61 29.63
CA ASN A 330 -17.77 -4.16 28.28
C ASN A 330 -16.54 -3.58 27.55
N ILE A 331 -15.59 -4.44 27.19
CA ILE A 331 -14.34 -4.03 26.52
C ILE A 331 -14.56 -3.75 25.03
N ALA A 332 -15.42 -4.53 24.34
CA ALA A 332 -15.74 -4.32 22.93
C ALA A 332 -16.24 -2.90 22.66
N GLN A 333 -17.19 -2.42 23.48
CA GLN A 333 -17.74 -1.05 23.36
C GLN A 333 -16.70 0.04 23.61
N PHE A 334 -15.76 -0.18 24.54
CA PHE A 334 -14.66 0.75 24.78
C PHE A 334 -13.65 0.75 23.61
N LEU A 335 -13.34 -0.42 23.04
CA LEU A 335 -12.45 -0.54 21.88
C LEU A 335 -13.09 0.02 20.60
N ASP A 336 -14.41 -0.07 20.44
CA ASP A 336 -15.14 0.57 19.34
C ASP A 336 -15.15 2.10 19.47
N PHE A 337 -15.45 2.63 20.66
CA PHE A 337 -15.31 4.06 20.96
C PHE A 337 -13.87 4.57 20.69
N LEU A 338 -12.86 3.78 21.04
CA LEU A 338 -11.44 4.07 20.76
C LEU A 338 -11.00 3.87 19.29
N LYS A 339 -11.92 3.51 18.38
CA LYS A 339 -11.74 3.61 16.91
C LYS A 339 -12.32 4.91 16.36
N GLU A 340 -13.32 5.49 17.03
CA GLU A 340 -13.93 6.79 16.67
C GLU A 340 -13.12 7.99 17.21
N GLY A 341 -12.23 7.80 18.21
CA GLY A 341 -11.33 8.86 18.68
C GLY A 341 -10.21 8.43 19.64
N SER A 342 -9.16 9.26 19.72
CA SER A 342 -7.96 9.08 20.56
C SER A 342 -8.16 9.54 22.01
N PHE A 343 -8.96 8.80 22.79
CA PHE A 343 -9.23 9.13 24.19
C PHE A 343 -8.09 8.72 25.15
N ILE A 344 -7.51 9.69 25.86
CA ILE A 344 -6.45 9.48 26.86
C ILE A 344 -6.87 10.10 28.19
N PHE A 345 -6.78 9.32 29.27
CA PHE A 345 -7.14 9.76 30.62
C PHE A 345 -6.21 10.86 31.16
N ASP A 346 -6.78 11.80 31.90
CA ASP A 346 -6.07 12.99 32.39
C ASP A 346 -4.81 12.67 33.20
N ASP A 347 -4.81 11.71 34.15
CA ASP A 347 -3.58 11.39 34.91
C ASP A 347 -2.47 10.76 34.03
N ILE A 348 -2.84 10.10 32.91
CA ILE A 348 -1.88 9.57 31.93
C ILE A 348 -1.34 10.71 31.07
N ARG A 349 -2.21 11.63 30.64
CA ARG A 349 -1.85 12.86 29.93
C ARG A 349 -0.89 13.71 30.78
N ASP A 350 -1.22 13.97 32.05
CA ASP A 350 -0.36 14.64 33.04
C ASP A 350 0.99 13.91 33.24
N LEU A 351 1.02 12.58 33.17
CA LEU A 351 2.25 11.81 33.26
C LEU A 351 3.12 12.06 32.02
N LEU A 352 2.53 11.96 30.82
CA LEU A 352 3.23 12.19 29.56
C LEU A 352 3.67 13.67 29.39
N ASP A 353 2.85 14.64 29.78
CA ASP A 353 3.21 16.07 29.77
C ASP A 353 4.42 16.37 30.68
N ARG A 354 4.52 15.74 31.86
CA ARG A 354 5.71 15.84 32.72
C ARG A 354 6.96 15.18 32.11
N HIS A 355 6.81 14.15 31.29
CA HIS A 355 7.94 13.60 30.52
C HIS A 355 8.31 14.52 29.35
N PHE A 356 7.33 14.97 28.56
CA PHE A 356 7.50 15.82 27.38
C PHE A 356 8.13 17.17 27.73
N GLN A 357 7.71 17.82 28.82
CA GLN A 357 8.32 19.07 29.27
C GLN A 357 9.83 18.94 29.51
N ARG A 358 10.32 17.81 30.02
CA ARG A 358 11.75 17.51 30.28
C ARG A 358 12.59 17.20 29.02
N LEU A 359 12.01 17.21 27.81
CA LEU A 359 12.73 16.96 26.55
C LEU A 359 13.35 18.25 25.96
N THR A 360 14.49 18.11 25.30
CA THR A 360 15.09 19.14 24.42
C THR A 360 14.22 19.40 23.18
N PRO A 361 14.42 20.53 22.46
CA PRO A 361 13.70 20.80 21.21
C PRO A 361 13.82 19.67 20.18
N THR A 362 15.03 19.15 19.95
CA THR A 362 15.27 18.04 19.00
C THR A 362 14.51 16.77 19.39
N GLU A 363 14.49 16.41 20.68
CA GLU A 363 13.73 15.26 21.17
C GLU A 363 12.22 15.48 21.02
N LYS A 364 11.71 16.71 21.17
CA LYS A 364 10.30 17.05 20.94
C LYS A 364 9.93 16.94 19.45
N GLU A 365 10.75 17.50 18.56
CA GLU A 365 10.56 17.40 17.10
C GLU A 365 10.55 15.94 16.63
N LEU A 366 11.46 15.11 17.16
CA LEU A 366 11.55 13.68 16.88
C LEU A 366 10.32 12.92 17.38
N MET A 367 9.81 13.27 18.57
CA MET A 367 8.57 12.70 19.10
C MET A 367 7.33 13.01 18.25
N TYR A 368 7.27 14.19 17.60
CA TYR A 368 6.23 14.44 16.60
C TYR A 368 6.45 13.63 15.33
N TRP A 369 7.69 13.53 14.83
CA TRP A 369 8.00 12.81 13.59
C TRP A 369 7.71 11.30 13.65
N LEU A 370 8.01 10.63 14.76
CA LEU A 370 7.63 9.23 14.96
C LEU A 370 6.10 9.05 15.02
N ALA A 371 5.38 10.02 15.59
CA ALA A 371 3.92 9.97 15.68
C ALA A 371 3.22 10.21 14.33
N ILE A 372 3.78 11.09 13.49
CA ILE A 372 3.29 11.39 12.14
C ILE A 372 3.55 10.22 11.18
N ASN A 373 4.73 9.60 11.23
CA ASN A 373 5.07 8.51 10.33
C ASN A 373 4.35 7.19 10.66
N ARG A 374 3.98 6.96 11.93
CA ARG A 374 3.18 5.82 12.46
C ARG A 374 3.81 4.42 12.33
N GLU A 375 4.59 4.15 11.29
CA GLU A 375 5.35 2.91 11.12
C GLU A 375 6.77 3.02 11.73
N PRO A 376 7.46 1.91 12.06
CA PRO A 376 8.84 1.98 12.57
C PRO A 376 9.82 2.43 11.49
N ILE A 377 10.49 3.57 11.71
CA ILE A 377 11.23 4.29 10.67
C ILE A 377 12.75 4.18 10.84
N SER A 378 13.51 4.24 9.73
CA SER A 378 14.98 4.22 9.77
C SER A 378 15.58 5.58 10.18
N LEU A 379 16.87 5.58 10.55
CA LEU A 379 17.60 6.82 10.86
C LEU A 379 17.72 7.75 9.63
N GLU A 380 17.81 7.16 8.42
CA GLU A 380 17.98 7.90 7.17
C GLU A 380 16.70 8.62 6.76
N GLU A 381 15.56 7.90 6.76
CA GLU A 381 14.23 8.49 6.49
C GLU A 381 13.85 9.56 7.52
N LEU A 382 14.19 9.35 8.80
CA LEU A 382 14.00 10.35 9.85
C LEU A 382 14.88 11.60 9.63
N GLN A 383 16.08 11.43 9.07
CA GLN A 383 16.96 12.57 8.73
C GLN A 383 16.44 13.37 7.52
N GLU A 384 15.76 12.73 6.56
CA GLU A 384 15.09 13.43 5.44
C GLU A 384 13.87 14.27 5.88
N ASP A 385 13.24 13.93 7.01
CA ASP A 385 12.07 14.66 7.55
C ASP A 385 12.44 15.97 8.28
N PHE A 386 13.70 16.20 8.67
CA PHE A 386 14.08 17.44 9.36
C PHE A 386 14.32 18.62 8.40
N VAL A 387 13.51 19.68 8.54
CA VAL A 387 13.62 20.94 7.76
C VAL A 387 15.01 21.60 7.85
N CYS A 388 15.70 21.43 8.97
CA CYS A 388 17.09 21.83 9.16
C CYS A 388 17.97 20.58 9.21
N TYR A 389 19.00 20.50 8.36
CA TYR A 389 19.93 19.37 8.37
C TYR A 389 20.62 19.24 9.74
N LEU A 390 20.26 18.20 10.48
CA LEU A 390 20.95 17.76 11.70
C LEU A 390 22.03 16.75 11.33
N CYS A 391 23.11 16.69 12.12
CA CYS A 391 24.07 15.60 11.97
C CYS A 391 23.45 14.29 12.49
N ALA A 392 23.75 13.17 11.83
CA ALA A 392 23.27 11.85 12.25
C ALA A 392 23.67 11.51 13.70
N THR A 393 24.74 12.10 14.23
CA THR A 393 25.13 12.05 15.65
C THR A 393 24.09 12.69 16.57
N ASP A 394 23.57 13.87 16.24
CA ASP A 394 22.61 14.61 17.08
C ASP A 394 21.27 13.89 17.14
N ILE A 395 20.87 13.31 16.00
CA ILE A 395 19.68 12.45 15.89
C ILE A 395 19.88 11.18 16.72
N LEU A 396 21.01 10.49 16.57
CA LEU A 396 21.29 9.24 17.29
C LEU A 396 21.42 9.45 18.82
N GLU A 397 21.94 10.60 19.26
CA GLU A 397 21.89 11.02 20.67
C GLU A 397 20.45 11.22 21.18
N ALA A 398 19.61 11.93 20.41
CA ALA A 398 18.22 12.19 20.78
C ALA A 398 17.39 10.90 20.83
N VAL A 399 17.55 10.02 19.84
CA VAL A 399 16.99 8.66 19.82
C VAL A 399 17.46 7.87 21.04
N GLY A 400 18.77 7.84 21.32
CA GLY A 400 19.33 7.15 22.48
C GLY A 400 18.79 7.67 23.82
N SER A 401 18.60 8.99 23.95
CA SER A 401 18.00 9.62 25.13
C SER A 401 16.52 9.26 25.31
N LEU A 402 15.72 9.32 24.23
CA LEU A 402 14.32 8.91 24.23
C LEU A 402 14.14 7.41 24.53
N GLN A 403 15.05 6.57 24.05
CA GLN A 403 15.07 5.14 24.35
C GLN A 403 15.45 4.89 25.83
N ARG A 404 16.46 5.60 26.39
CA ARG A 404 16.79 5.58 27.83
C ARG A 404 15.60 6.01 28.72
N ARG A 405 14.75 6.92 28.23
CA ARG A 405 13.51 7.39 28.89
C ARG A 405 12.29 6.48 28.64
N SER A 406 12.45 5.41 27.87
CA SER A 406 11.37 4.48 27.47
C SER A 406 10.18 5.14 26.79
N LEU A 407 10.42 6.19 26.00
CA LEU A 407 9.37 6.88 25.21
C LEU A 407 9.26 6.37 23.77
N ILE A 408 10.30 5.68 23.28
CA ILE A 408 10.37 5.07 21.95
C ILE A 408 10.86 3.63 22.07
N GLU A 409 10.53 2.81 21.07
CA GLU A 409 10.94 1.43 20.94
C GLU A 409 11.77 1.21 19.67
N LYS A 410 12.69 0.25 19.72
CA LYS A 410 13.51 -0.16 18.56
C LYS A 410 13.07 -1.54 18.10
N THR A 411 12.56 -1.64 16.88
CA THR A 411 12.21 -2.90 16.22
C THR A 411 13.41 -3.44 15.44
N SER A 412 13.21 -4.53 14.68
CA SER A 412 14.16 -4.98 13.66
C SER A 412 14.22 -4.07 12.42
N THR A 413 13.19 -3.24 12.20
CA THR A 413 13.04 -2.38 11.01
C THR A 413 13.38 -0.91 11.26
N GLY A 414 13.21 -0.40 12.48
CA GLY A 414 13.40 1.01 12.77
C GLY A 414 13.10 1.40 14.21
N PHE A 415 12.77 2.67 14.42
CA PHE A 415 12.31 3.25 15.68
C PHE A 415 10.83 3.62 15.59
N THR A 416 10.07 3.36 16.65
CA THR A 416 8.62 3.69 16.74
C THR A 416 8.23 4.15 18.15
N GLN A 417 6.97 4.52 18.34
CA GLN A 417 6.38 4.86 19.63
C GLN A 417 5.36 3.81 20.07
N GLN A 418 5.17 3.69 21.39
CA GLN A 418 4.05 2.94 21.96
C GLN A 418 2.72 3.65 21.62
N PRO A 419 1.60 2.92 21.40
CA PRO A 419 0.34 3.51 20.94
C PRO A 419 -0.15 4.71 21.77
N VAL A 420 -0.17 4.60 23.12
CA VAL A 420 -0.55 5.73 24.00
C VAL A 420 0.32 6.97 23.78
N VAL A 421 1.61 6.79 23.53
CA VAL A 421 2.56 7.89 23.32
C VAL A 421 2.30 8.54 21.96
N MET A 422 2.08 7.74 20.92
CA MET A 422 1.73 8.20 19.57
C MET A 422 0.40 8.98 19.58
N GLU A 423 -0.63 8.45 20.23
CA GLU A 423 -1.93 9.11 20.39
C GLU A 423 -1.82 10.43 21.18
N TYR A 424 -0.99 10.48 22.23
CA TYR A 424 -0.72 11.69 22.99
C TYR A 424 -0.02 12.75 22.13
N MET A 425 0.99 12.37 21.34
CA MET A 425 1.69 13.27 20.43
C MET A 425 0.76 13.80 19.32
N ILE A 426 -0.11 12.94 18.78
CA ILE A 426 -1.14 13.32 17.79
C ILE A 426 -2.17 14.28 18.40
N ASN A 427 -2.70 14.00 19.60
CA ASN A 427 -3.63 14.90 20.28
C ASN A 427 -3.02 16.29 20.51
N ARG A 428 -1.71 16.38 20.82
CA ARG A 428 -1.00 17.66 20.92
C ARG A 428 -0.87 18.39 19.57
N LEU A 429 -0.66 17.68 18.45
CA LEU A 429 -0.71 18.30 17.11
C LEU A 429 -2.10 18.87 16.80
N ILE A 430 -3.16 18.11 17.10
CA ILE A 430 -4.56 18.49 16.88
C ILE A 430 -5.00 19.65 17.79
N GLU A 431 -4.34 19.87 18.93
CA GLU A 431 -4.56 21.07 19.75
C GLU A 431 -3.75 22.27 19.26
N GLN A 432 -2.44 22.10 19.04
CA GLN A 432 -1.53 23.22 18.81
C GLN A 432 -1.61 23.79 17.39
N ILE A 433 -1.82 22.98 16.36
CA ILE A 433 -1.79 23.47 14.96
C ILE A 433 -2.96 24.40 14.63
N PRO A 434 -4.21 24.15 15.07
CA PRO A 434 -5.28 25.14 14.96
C PRO A 434 -4.95 26.47 15.64
N GLU A 435 -4.33 26.45 16.83
CA GLU A 435 -3.90 27.66 17.54
C GLU A 435 -2.79 28.42 16.80
N GLU A 436 -1.79 27.72 16.24
CA GLU A 436 -0.73 28.32 15.40
C GLU A 436 -1.31 28.98 14.14
N ILE A 437 -2.26 28.31 13.47
CA ILE A 437 -2.92 28.86 12.27
C ILE A 437 -3.72 30.11 12.64
N ILE A 438 -4.59 30.05 13.67
CA ILE A 438 -5.42 31.19 14.11
C ILE A 438 -4.55 32.38 14.55
N SER A 439 -3.47 32.13 15.32
CA SER A 439 -2.55 33.17 15.79
C SER A 439 -1.51 33.62 14.77
N GLN A 440 -1.44 32.96 13.60
CA GLN A 440 -0.42 33.14 12.56
C GLN A 440 1.04 32.87 13.02
N ASN A 441 1.25 32.34 14.24
CA ASN A 441 2.56 32.00 14.80
C ASN A 441 2.97 30.57 14.42
N ILE A 442 3.28 30.36 13.14
CA ILE A 442 3.54 29.06 12.54
C ILE A 442 4.93 28.48 12.88
N ALA A 443 4.98 27.59 13.87
CA ALA A 443 6.17 26.85 14.30
C ALA A 443 6.07 25.38 13.88
N ILE A 444 5.23 24.58 14.56
CA ILE A 444 4.98 23.17 14.23
C ILE A 444 4.41 23.04 12.81
N PHE A 445 3.48 23.93 12.41
CA PHE A 445 2.90 23.94 11.06
C PHE A 445 3.93 24.19 9.94
N ARG A 446 5.13 24.68 10.31
CA ARG A 446 6.28 24.83 9.41
C ARG A 446 7.27 23.67 9.50
N THR A 447 7.54 23.13 10.69
CA THR A 447 8.57 22.09 10.90
C THR A 447 8.10 20.66 10.58
N HIS A 448 6.79 20.41 10.58
CA HIS A 448 6.21 19.06 10.44
C HIS A 448 5.19 18.99 9.30
N CYS A 449 5.08 17.83 8.62
CA CYS A 449 4.00 17.59 7.67
C CYS A 449 2.76 17.01 8.38
N LEU A 450 1.56 17.45 7.99
CA LEU A 450 0.28 16.87 8.45
C LEU A 450 -0.01 15.52 7.80
N VAL A 451 0.34 15.39 6.52
CA VAL A 451 0.19 14.20 5.69
C VAL A 451 1.45 14.08 4.83
N LYS A 452 2.04 12.90 4.79
CA LYS A 452 3.27 12.60 4.04
C LYS A 452 2.88 11.98 2.70
N ALA A 453 2.74 12.78 1.65
CA ALA A 453 2.33 12.32 0.32
C ALA A 453 3.16 11.13 -0.21
N SER A 454 4.45 11.05 0.14
CA SER A 454 5.32 9.93 -0.24
C SER A 454 5.12 8.62 0.55
N ALA A 455 4.43 8.65 1.69
CA ALA A 455 4.18 7.50 2.56
C ALA A 455 3.16 6.51 1.96
N PRO A 456 3.05 5.28 2.51
CA PRO A 456 2.13 4.28 1.98
C PRO A 456 0.66 4.71 2.00
N ASP A 457 -0.16 4.22 1.07
CA ASP A 457 -1.56 4.67 0.93
C ASP A 457 -2.34 4.53 2.24
N TYR A 458 -2.29 3.37 2.91
CA TYR A 458 -2.99 3.17 4.20
C TYR A 458 -2.46 4.04 5.35
N VAL A 459 -1.17 4.44 5.32
CA VAL A 459 -0.59 5.36 6.31
C VAL A 459 -1.09 6.77 6.04
N ARG A 460 -1.18 7.16 4.76
CA ARG A 460 -1.73 8.45 4.31
C ARG A 460 -3.21 8.59 4.68
N ASP A 461 -4.01 7.54 4.46
CA ASP A 461 -5.42 7.50 4.85
C ASP A 461 -5.57 7.63 6.38
N ALA A 462 -4.70 6.95 7.16
CA ALA A 462 -4.66 7.08 8.61
C ALA A 462 -4.19 8.47 9.09
N GLN A 463 -3.27 9.14 8.38
CA GLN A 463 -2.87 10.53 8.65
C GLN A 463 -4.00 11.51 8.34
N VAL A 464 -4.75 11.29 7.26
CA VAL A 464 -5.93 12.11 6.93
C VAL A 464 -6.99 11.99 8.02
N CYS A 465 -7.42 10.76 8.33
CA CYS A 465 -8.47 10.48 9.32
C CYS A 465 -8.08 10.90 10.75
N LEU A 466 -6.83 10.65 11.19
CA LEU A 466 -6.43 10.83 12.60
C LEU A 466 -5.59 12.10 12.86
N ILE A 467 -5.29 12.92 11.85
CA ILE A 467 -4.56 14.19 12.03
C ILE A 467 -5.24 15.32 11.23
N LEU A 468 -5.45 15.15 9.93
CA LEU A 468 -5.92 16.22 9.05
C LEU A 468 -7.40 16.58 9.31
N GLU A 469 -8.29 15.59 9.40
CA GLU A 469 -9.73 15.81 9.60
C GLU A 469 -10.05 16.44 10.98
N PRO A 470 -9.50 15.96 12.12
CA PRO A 470 -9.69 16.63 13.42
C PRO A 470 -9.15 18.06 13.49
N ILE A 471 -8.08 18.37 12.75
CA ILE A 471 -7.56 19.74 12.60
C ILE A 471 -8.54 20.59 11.78
N ILE A 472 -9.09 20.06 10.69
CA ILE A 472 -10.12 20.72 9.88
C ILE A 472 -11.38 21.01 10.71
N GLU A 473 -11.87 20.07 11.51
CA GLU A 473 -13.06 20.29 12.36
C GLU A 473 -12.84 21.41 13.39
N LYS A 474 -11.67 21.46 14.04
CA LYS A 474 -11.31 22.55 14.97
C LYS A 474 -11.16 23.90 14.27
N LEU A 475 -10.60 23.92 13.06
CA LEU A 475 -10.50 25.14 12.26
C LEU A 475 -11.88 25.61 11.80
N LEU A 476 -12.75 24.72 11.30
CA LEU A 476 -14.09 25.07 10.82
C LEU A 476 -15.02 25.52 11.96
N SER A 477 -14.90 24.93 13.16
CA SER A 477 -15.63 25.42 14.34
C SER A 477 -15.13 26.77 14.85
N SER A 478 -13.85 27.12 14.60
CA SER A 478 -13.26 28.42 14.96
C SER A 478 -13.57 29.53 13.94
N PHE A 479 -13.46 29.24 12.63
CA PHE A 479 -13.68 30.20 11.53
C PHE A 479 -15.14 30.21 11.02
N GLY A 480 -15.98 29.25 11.41
CA GLY A 480 -17.41 29.14 11.07
C GLY A 480 -17.73 28.91 9.58
N SER A 481 -16.74 28.99 8.67
CA SER A 481 -16.93 28.79 7.23
C SER A 481 -15.61 28.45 6.53
N THR A 482 -15.68 27.54 5.54
CA THR A 482 -14.55 27.13 4.70
C THR A 482 -13.84 28.31 4.05
N LYS A 483 -14.60 29.29 3.55
CA LYS A 483 -14.07 30.46 2.84
C LYS A 483 -13.32 31.47 3.72
N GLN A 484 -13.61 31.53 5.02
CA GLN A 484 -12.81 32.37 5.93
C GLN A 484 -11.46 31.69 6.25
N LEU A 485 -11.46 30.37 6.43
CA LEU A 485 -10.25 29.57 6.55
C LEU A 485 -9.39 29.63 5.28
N GLU A 486 -10.00 29.53 4.09
CA GLU A 486 -9.36 29.71 2.78
C GLU A 486 -8.58 31.04 2.69
N ASN A 487 -9.26 32.15 2.99
CA ASN A 487 -8.63 33.49 3.00
C ASN A 487 -7.47 33.57 4.00
N HIS A 488 -7.64 33.04 5.22
CA HIS A 488 -6.61 33.10 6.28
C HIS A 488 -5.37 32.27 5.93
N LEU A 489 -5.54 31.11 5.29
CA LEU A 489 -4.43 30.31 4.75
C LEU A 489 -3.72 31.03 3.59
N LEU A 490 -4.46 31.71 2.71
CA LEU A 490 -3.90 32.57 1.67
C LEU A 490 -3.11 33.77 2.23
N GLU A 491 -3.56 34.37 3.34
CA GLU A 491 -2.83 35.42 4.05
C GLU A 491 -1.49 34.89 4.59
N ILE A 492 -1.46 33.71 5.23
CA ILE A 492 -0.22 33.05 5.68
C ILE A 492 0.75 32.81 4.50
N LEU A 493 0.25 32.29 3.38
CA LEU A 493 1.06 32.12 2.15
C LEU A 493 1.56 33.47 1.58
N SER A 494 0.82 34.57 1.77
CA SER A 494 1.25 35.90 1.34
C SER A 494 2.37 36.47 2.21
N MET A 495 2.32 36.22 3.53
CA MET A 495 3.37 36.64 4.47
C MET A 495 4.68 35.90 4.22
N LEU A 496 4.64 34.60 3.90
CA LEU A 496 5.84 33.83 3.56
C LEU A 496 6.51 34.27 2.24
N ARG A 497 5.73 34.82 1.29
CA ARG A 497 6.24 35.43 0.05
C ARG A 497 6.78 36.86 0.25
N ALA A 498 6.50 37.50 1.38
CA ALA A 498 6.95 38.87 1.64
C ALA A 498 8.48 38.93 1.88
N PRO A 499 9.20 39.93 1.34
CA PRO A 499 10.65 40.02 1.48
C PRO A 499 11.07 40.37 2.92
N THR A 500 11.47 39.36 3.69
CA THR A 500 12.00 39.51 5.06
C THR A 500 13.12 40.56 5.13
N PRO A 501 12.99 41.63 5.96
CA PRO A 501 14.00 42.68 6.02
C PRO A 501 15.40 42.16 6.37
N GLY A 502 16.36 42.41 5.49
CA GLY A 502 17.78 42.02 5.67
C GLY A 502 18.18 40.67 5.07
N VAL A 503 17.23 39.82 4.66
CA VAL A 503 17.54 38.53 4.00
C VAL A 503 17.64 38.74 2.49
N LYS A 504 18.68 38.18 1.85
CA LYS A 504 18.78 38.19 0.37
C LYS A 504 17.66 37.34 -0.23
N LYS A 505 17.13 37.77 -1.38
CA LYS A 505 16.04 37.12 -2.14
C LYS A 505 16.44 35.78 -2.81
N SER A 506 17.39 35.05 -2.22
CA SER A 506 18.06 33.87 -2.77
C SER A 506 17.98 32.64 -1.85
N THR A 507 17.33 32.76 -0.69
CA THR A 507 17.17 31.66 0.26
C THR A 507 15.68 31.37 0.42
N LEU A 508 15.22 30.22 -0.07
CA LEU A 508 13.87 29.71 0.16
C LEU A 508 13.64 29.57 1.68
N GLN A 509 12.48 30.00 2.19
CA GLN A 509 12.10 29.69 3.57
C GLN A 509 11.64 28.23 3.64
N MET A 510 12.58 27.32 3.90
CA MET A 510 12.31 25.88 4.01
C MET A 510 11.28 25.57 5.10
N GLY A 511 10.40 24.60 4.81
CA GLY A 511 9.35 24.11 5.69
C GLY A 511 8.15 23.53 4.92
N TYR A 512 7.25 22.87 5.65
CA TYR A 512 6.11 22.13 5.10
C TYR A 512 4.84 22.96 4.86
N VAL A 513 4.82 24.25 5.27
CA VAL A 513 3.63 25.11 5.29
C VAL A 513 2.80 25.03 4.01
N SER A 514 3.41 25.22 2.84
CA SER A 514 2.70 25.23 1.56
C SER A 514 2.06 23.87 1.23
N GLY A 515 2.74 22.77 1.55
CA GLY A 515 2.23 21.42 1.34
C GLY A 515 1.10 21.09 2.33
N ASN A 516 1.26 21.46 3.60
CA ASN A 516 0.21 21.36 4.60
C ASN A 516 -1.04 22.15 4.20
N THR A 517 -0.88 23.38 3.72
CA THR A 517 -1.99 24.22 3.21
C THR A 517 -2.67 23.58 2.00
N ILE A 518 -1.92 23.05 1.03
CA ILE A 518 -2.50 22.33 -0.11
C ILE A 518 -3.27 21.09 0.35
N ASN A 519 -2.72 20.28 1.25
CA ASN A 519 -3.38 19.08 1.76
C ASN A 519 -4.68 19.42 2.51
N LEU A 520 -4.70 20.51 3.31
CA LEU A 520 -5.91 21.04 3.96
C LEU A 520 -6.97 21.50 2.95
N LEU A 521 -6.59 22.33 1.96
CA LEU A 521 -7.51 22.84 0.94
C LEU A 521 -8.07 21.73 0.04
N SER A 522 -7.24 20.71 -0.24
CA SER A 522 -7.63 19.50 -0.98
C SER A 522 -8.70 18.70 -0.23
N GLN A 523 -8.52 18.44 1.06
CA GLN A 523 -9.52 17.72 1.87
C GLN A 523 -10.82 18.52 2.03
N LEU A 524 -10.73 19.85 2.03
CA LEU A 524 -11.86 20.78 1.98
C LEU A 524 -12.55 20.89 0.60
N GLN A 525 -12.04 20.19 -0.43
CA GLN A 525 -12.55 20.20 -1.81
C GLN A 525 -12.59 21.60 -2.46
N ILE A 526 -11.60 22.44 -2.13
CA ILE A 526 -11.47 23.81 -2.67
C ILE A 526 -10.69 23.77 -3.99
N ASP A 527 -11.20 24.43 -5.03
CA ASP A 527 -10.52 24.58 -6.32
C ASP A 527 -9.30 25.52 -6.17
N LEU A 528 -8.11 25.01 -6.48
CA LEU A 528 -6.83 25.73 -6.37
C LEU A 528 -6.52 26.60 -7.60
N ASN A 529 -7.42 26.66 -8.58
CA ASN A 529 -7.27 27.43 -9.83
C ASN A 529 -6.80 28.88 -9.61
N GLY A 530 -5.65 29.23 -10.20
CA GLY A 530 -5.05 30.57 -10.12
C GLY A 530 -4.30 30.90 -8.82
N TYR A 531 -4.09 29.94 -7.92
CA TYR A 531 -3.30 30.15 -6.71
C TYR A 531 -1.81 30.41 -7.02
N ASP A 532 -1.15 31.23 -6.20
CA ASP A 532 0.28 31.55 -6.33
C ASP A 532 1.09 31.08 -5.12
N PHE A 533 1.96 30.10 -5.37
CA PHE A 533 2.91 29.53 -4.42
C PHE A 533 4.36 29.92 -4.72
N SER A 534 4.61 30.79 -5.70
CA SER A 534 5.96 31.01 -6.25
C SER A 534 7.00 31.45 -5.22
N GLY A 535 8.20 30.87 -5.32
CA GLY A 535 9.30 31.10 -4.39
C GLY A 535 9.14 30.48 -3.00
N LEU A 536 8.23 29.50 -2.83
CA LEU A 536 8.06 28.73 -1.59
C LEU A 536 8.53 27.27 -1.73
N THR A 537 8.87 26.62 -0.62
CA THR A 537 8.98 25.15 -0.57
C THR A 537 7.59 24.54 -0.52
N VAL A 538 7.34 23.53 -1.36
CA VAL A 538 6.08 22.80 -1.48
C VAL A 538 6.39 21.31 -1.33
N TRP A 539 6.67 20.92 -0.09
CA TRP A 539 7.07 19.56 0.28
C TRP A 539 5.87 18.72 0.73
N GLN A 540 5.88 17.43 0.38
CA GLN A 540 4.86 16.45 0.79
C GLN A 540 3.40 16.85 0.46
N ALA A 541 3.20 17.65 -0.60
CA ALA A 541 1.87 17.95 -1.13
C ALA A 541 1.34 16.77 -1.95
N ASN A 542 0.11 16.34 -1.68
CA ASN A 542 -0.61 15.41 -2.53
C ASN A 542 -1.36 16.19 -3.62
N LEU A 543 -0.88 16.09 -4.86
CA LEU A 543 -1.42 16.79 -6.03
C LEU A 543 -2.04 15.81 -7.06
N GLN A 544 -2.21 14.54 -6.68
CA GLN A 544 -2.93 13.55 -7.48
C GLN A 544 -4.42 13.90 -7.57
N GLY A 545 -5.00 13.78 -8.76
CA GLY A 545 -6.43 14.04 -9.04
C GLY A 545 -6.86 15.52 -9.05
N LEU A 546 -6.04 16.45 -8.56
CA LEU A 546 -6.41 17.87 -8.45
C LEU A 546 -6.31 18.62 -9.78
N THR A 547 -7.24 19.56 -9.99
CA THR A 547 -7.18 20.57 -11.06
C THR A 547 -6.36 21.78 -10.59
N LEU A 548 -5.19 22.00 -11.20
CA LEU A 548 -4.25 23.07 -10.86
C LEU A 548 -4.14 24.09 -12.01
N HIS A 549 -5.28 24.44 -12.61
CA HIS A 549 -5.32 25.40 -13.71
C HIS A 549 -4.71 26.74 -13.29
N ASN A 550 -3.83 27.32 -14.13
CA ASN A 550 -3.16 28.60 -13.88
C ASN A 550 -2.35 28.71 -12.57
N VAL A 551 -2.07 27.61 -11.85
CA VAL A 551 -1.35 27.65 -10.56
C VAL A 551 0.13 27.99 -10.77
N ASN A 552 0.67 28.89 -9.95
CA ASN A 552 2.03 29.38 -10.09
C ASN A 552 2.99 28.75 -9.08
N PHE A 553 3.83 27.82 -9.54
CA PHE A 553 4.93 27.19 -8.79
C PHE A 553 6.32 27.70 -9.24
N ALA A 554 6.41 28.90 -9.83
CA ALA A 554 7.68 29.44 -10.31
C ALA A 554 8.74 29.51 -9.21
N GLY A 555 9.91 28.90 -9.44
CA GLY A 555 11.01 28.84 -8.48
C GLY A 555 10.72 28.10 -7.17
N CYS A 556 9.67 27.25 -7.13
CA CYS A 556 9.39 26.41 -5.98
C CYS A 556 10.30 25.18 -5.92
N ASP A 557 10.51 24.66 -4.70
CA ASP A 557 11.04 23.31 -4.52
C ASP A 557 9.90 22.32 -4.22
N LEU A 558 9.73 21.34 -5.10
CA LEU A 558 8.62 20.37 -5.08
C LEU A 558 9.06 18.97 -4.62
N ALA A 559 10.13 18.90 -3.82
CA ALA A 559 10.65 17.64 -3.27
C ALA A 559 9.60 16.89 -2.42
N GLY A 560 9.48 15.58 -2.64
CA GLY A 560 8.55 14.71 -1.91
C GLY A 560 7.06 14.83 -2.29
N SER A 561 6.68 15.85 -3.07
CA SER A 561 5.30 16.04 -3.53
C SER A 561 4.96 15.10 -4.70
N VAL A 562 3.71 14.66 -4.77
CA VAL A 562 3.24 13.60 -5.68
C VAL A 562 2.16 14.12 -6.62
N PHE A 563 2.30 13.88 -7.91
CA PHE A 563 1.42 14.39 -8.97
C PHE A 563 0.65 13.25 -9.67
N THR A 564 -0.41 13.62 -10.40
CA THR A 564 -1.05 12.77 -11.42
C THR A 564 -0.08 12.53 -12.58
N GLU A 565 -0.11 11.34 -13.16
CA GLU A 565 0.78 10.95 -14.25
C GLU A 565 0.01 10.73 -15.57
N THR A 566 0.71 10.76 -16.72
CA THR A 566 0.11 10.48 -18.04
C THR A 566 0.09 8.98 -18.37
N LEU A 567 -0.38 8.18 -17.41
CA LEU A 567 -0.54 6.74 -17.61
C LEU A 567 -1.75 6.48 -18.51
N GLY A 568 -1.55 5.78 -19.63
CA GLY A 568 -2.65 5.25 -20.43
C GLY A 568 -3.29 4.03 -19.75
N ASN A 569 -4.16 3.33 -20.49
CA ASN A 569 -4.60 2.00 -20.05
C ASN A 569 -3.39 1.06 -20.03
N MET A 570 -3.10 0.45 -18.88
CA MET A 570 -1.88 -0.32 -18.66
C MET A 570 -2.02 -1.78 -19.12
N LEU A 571 -0.93 -2.34 -19.66
CA LEU A 571 -0.95 -3.66 -20.29
C LEU A 571 0.03 -4.67 -19.67
N SER A 572 1.21 -4.24 -19.21
CA SER A 572 2.19 -5.13 -18.59
C SER A 572 3.10 -4.38 -17.61
N ALA A 573 3.47 -5.06 -16.53
CA ALA A 573 4.48 -4.60 -15.58
C ALA A 573 5.50 -5.71 -15.28
N ALA A 574 6.75 -5.32 -15.05
CA ALA A 574 7.83 -6.22 -14.65
C ALA A 574 8.78 -5.49 -13.68
N PHE A 575 9.25 -6.20 -12.65
CA PHE A 575 10.33 -5.72 -11.79
C PHE A 575 11.70 -6.07 -12.38
N SER A 576 12.72 -5.27 -12.07
CA SER A 576 14.12 -5.64 -12.28
C SER A 576 14.52 -6.80 -11.36
N PRO A 577 15.57 -7.59 -11.69
CA PRO A 577 16.04 -8.71 -10.86
C PRO A 577 16.45 -8.34 -9.43
N ASP A 578 16.78 -7.07 -9.18
CA ASP A 578 17.11 -6.54 -7.85
C ASP A 578 15.91 -5.96 -7.09
N GLY A 579 14.71 -5.95 -7.68
CA GLY A 579 13.48 -5.40 -7.10
C GLY A 579 13.44 -3.86 -6.97
N ARG A 580 14.48 -3.13 -7.41
CA ARG A 580 14.58 -1.67 -7.22
C ARG A 580 13.88 -0.87 -8.31
N MET A 581 13.75 -1.43 -9.51
CA MET A 581 13.13 -0.80 -10.66
C MET A 581 11.86 -1.54 -11.05
N LEU A 582 10.88 -0.79 -11.56
CA LEU A 582 9.62 -1.30 -12.08
C LEU A 582 9.40 -0.71 -13.48
N ALA A 583 9.41 -1.56 -14.50
CA ALA A 583 9.04 -1.21 -15.87
C ALA A 583 7.54 -1.43 -16.05
N ILE A 584 6.86 -0.46 -16.67
CA ILE A 584 5.43 -0.55 -16.96
C ILE A 584 5.18 -0.05 -18.38
N SER A 585 4.35 -0.76 -19.13
CA SER A 585 4.03 -0.44 -20.53
C SER A 585 2.54 -0.20 -20.75
N ASP A 586 2.22 0.81 -21.56
CA ASP A 586 0.87 1.34 -21.69
C ASP A 586 0.37 1.41 -23.16
N THR A 587 -0.79 2.04 -23.31
CA THR A 587 -1.47 2.26 -24.60
C THR A 587 -1.11 3.58 -25.28
N ASN A 588 -0.23 4.40 -24.71
CA ASN A 588 0.35 5.60 -25.33
C ASN A 588 1.62 5.29 -26.15
N PHE A 589 2.02 4.02 -26.20
CA PHE A 589 3.21 3.45 -26.88
C PHE A 589 4.54 3.63 -26.13
N GLU A 590 4.47 4.11 -24.88
CA GLU A 590 5.62 4.36 -24.02
C GLU A 590 5.92 3.16 -23.10
N ILE A 591 7.14 3.16 -22.55
CA ILE A 591 7.52 2.31 -21.42
C ILE A 591 8.10 3.20 -20.33
N ARG A 592 7.59 3.10 -19.10
CA ARG A 592 7.95 3.97 -17.98
C ARG A 592 8.71 3.19 -16.91
N LEU A 593 9.88 3.69 -16.52
CA LEU A 593 10.78 3.09 -15.54
C LEU A 593 10.73 3.86 -14.21
N TRP A 594 10.27 3.17 -13.17
CA TRP A 594 10.02 3.69 -11.84
C TRP A 594 11.03 3.14 -10.84
N HIS A 595 11.51 3.98 -9.92
CA HIS A 595 12.20 3.48 -8.72
C HIS A 595 11.16 3.07 -7.66
N VAL A 596 11.21 1.83 -7.19
CA VAL A 596 10.12 1.21 -6.41
C VAL A 596 9.92 1.87 -5.04
N GLN A 597 11.00 2.07 -4.27
CA GLN A 597 10.94 2.62 -2.91
C GLN A 597 10.42 4.06 -2.88
N THR A 598 11.09 4.96 -3.62
CA THR A 598 10.73 6.38 -3.68
C THR A 598 9.46 6.62 -4.52
N GLY A 599 9.14 5.71 -5.44
CA GLY A 599 8.05 5.84 -6.39
C GLY A 599 8.23 6.93 -7.44
N LYS A 600 9.46 7.40 -7.68
CA LYS A 600 9.78 8.45 -8.68
C LYS A 600 9.91 7.85 -10.08
N LEU A 601 9.36 8.54 -11.08
CA LEU A 601 9.61 8.26 -12.50
C LEU A 601 11.03 8.70 -12.87
N LEU A 602 11.82 7.77 -13.39
CA LEU A 602 13.21 8.01 -13.77
C LEU A 602 13.37 8.22 -15.27
N VAL A 603 12.81 7.32 -16.09
CA VAL A 603 13.02 7.25 -17.54
C VAL A 603 11.71 6.91 -18.25
N ILE A 604 11.50 7.50 -19.42
CA ILE A 604 10.44 7.17 -20.37
C ILE A 604 11.13 6.71 -21.66
N CYS A 605 10.79 5.51 -22.13
CA CYS A 605 11.31 4.95 -23.38
C CYS A 605 10.30 5.17 -24.51
N GLU A 606 10.66 6.00 -25.49
CA GLU A 606 9.84 6.31 -26.68
C GLU A 606 10.39 5.61 -27.93
N GLY A 607 9.53 5.05 -28.79
CA GLY A 607 9.95 4.49 -30.08
C GLY A 607 9.22 3.26 -30.61
N HIS A 608 8.20 2.75 -29.90
CA HIS A 608 7.16 1.91 -30.51
C HIS A 608 6.12 2.78 -31.22
N THR A 609 5.46 2.25 -32.26
CA THR A 609 4.44 3.00 -33.04
C THR A 609 3.01 2.54 -32.77
N ASN A 610 2.85 1.59 -31.85
CA ASN A 610 1.58 1.02 -31.43
C ASN A 610 1.71 0.44 -30.00
N TRP A 611 0.58 0.03 -29.41
CA TRP A 611 0.45 -0.45 -28.03
C TRP A 611 1.49 -1.49 -27.63
N VAL A 612 2.25 -1.20 -26.58
CA VAL A 612 3.24 -2.12 -26.01
C VAL A 612 2.51 -3.14 -25.13
N ARG A 613 2.65 -4.42 -25.45
CA ARG A 613 1.85 -5.51 -24.88
C ARG A 613 2.47 -6.16 -23.66
N SER A 614 3.79 -6.32 -23.68
CA SER A 614 4.53 -7.05 -22.66
C SER A 614 5.97 -6.54 -22.60
N VAL A 615 6.47 -6.38 -21.37
CA VAL A 615 7.85 -6.01 -21.05
C VAL A 615 8.51 -7.07 -20.16
N ALA A 616 9.82 -7.26 -20.31
CA ALA A 616 10.62 -8.18 -19.50
C ALA A 616 12.06 -7.65 -19.35
N PHE A 617 12.65 -7.77 -18.16
CA PHE A 617 14.06 -7.45 -17.92
C PHE A 617 14.97 -8.62 -18.26
N SER A 618 16.21 -8.32 -18.66
CA SER A 618 17.31 -9.29 -18.68
C SER A 618 17.67 -9.73 -17.26
N GLY A 619 18.28 -10.92 -17.12
CA GLY A 619 18.71 -11.45 -15.81
C GLY A 619 19.75 -10.58 -15.07
N ASP A 620 20.42 -9.66 -15.77
CA ASP A 620 21.36 -8.69 -15.18
C ASP A 620 20.75 -7.30 -14.93
N GLY A 621 19.47 -7.10 -15.26
CA GLY A 621 18.72 -5.86 -15.05
C GLY A 621 19.10 -4.66 -15.92
N LYS A 622 20.10 -4.77 -16.81
CA LYS A 622 20.58 -3.63 -17.62
C LYS A 622 19.79 -3.41 -18.92
N THR A 623 19.14 -4.47 -19.41
CA THR A 623 18.40 -4.46 -20.67
C THR A 623 16.92 -4.72 -20.38
N LEU A 624 16.05 -3.96 -21.04
CA LEU A 624 14.62 -4.22 -21.06
C LEU A 624 14.21 -4.66 -22.47
N ALA A 625 13.44 -5.72 -22.58
CA ALA A 625 12.78 -6.15 -23.80
C ALA A 625 11.31 -5.73 -23.79
N SER A 626 10.77 -5.35 -24.95
CA SER A 626 9.35 -5.05 -25.13
C SER A 626 8.80 -5.64 -26.41
N SER A 627 7.52 -6.00 -26.40
CA SER A 627 6.77 -6.47 -27.56
C SER A 627 5.57 -5.58 -27.82
N SER A 628 5.22 -5.33 -29.09
CA SER A 628 4.16 -4.38 -29.46
C SER A 628 3.20 -4.90 -30.52
N ALA A 629 2.03 -4.26 -30.54
CA ALA A 629 1.08 -4.32 -31.64
C ALA A 629 1.66 -3.84 -32.99
N ASP A 630 2.79 -3.13 -33.02
CA ASP A 630 3.50 -2.72 -34.25
C ASP A 630 4.29 -3.85 -34.96
N HIS A 631 4.14 -5.09 -34.46
CA HIS A 631 4.74 -6.31 -35.01
C HIS A 631 6.25 -6.46 -34.71
N THR A 632 6.83 -5.54 -33.93
CA THR A 632 8.24 -5.58 -33.51
C THR A 632 8.41 -6.06 -32.07
N VAL A 633 9.63 -6.52 -31.78
CA VAL A 633 10.19 -6.60 -30.43
C VAL A 633 11.37 -5.63 -30.38
N LYS A 634 11.59 -4.95 -29.25
CA LYS A 634 12.69 -3.97 -29.08
C LYS A 634 13.49 -4.25 -27.82
N LEU A 635 14.78 -3.89 -27.85
CA LEU A 635 15.63 -3.78 -26.67
C LEU A 635 15.96 -2.33 -26.34
N TRP A 636 15.98 -2.06 -25.04
CA TRP A 636 16.21 -0.75 -24.45
C TRP A 636 17.29 -0.84 -23.37
N GLN A 637 18.16 0.16 -23.31
CA GLN A 637 19.12 0.29 -22.22
C GLN A 637 18.47 0.97 -21.02
N VAL A 638 18.47 0.31 -19.85
CA VAL A 638 17.70 0.75 -18.67
C VAL A 638 18.22 2.04 -18.05
N SER A 639 19.46 2.44 -18.32
CA SER A 639 20.08 3.65 -17.76
C SER A 639 19.61 4.96 -18.40
N ASP A 640 19.14 4.94 -19.64
CA ASP A 640 18.78 6.14 -20.41
C ASP A 640 17.50 6.00 -21.25
N GLY A 641 16.95 4.78 -21.40
CA GLY A 641 15.75 4.52 -22.20
C GLY A 641 15.99 4.47 -23.70
N SER A 642 17.25 4.41 -24.15
CA SER A 642 17.60 4.35 -25.56
C SER A 642 17.29 2.98 -26.17
N CYS A 643 16.66 2.96 -27.36
CA CYS A 643 16.46 1.72 -28.12
C CYS A 643 17.71 1.40 -28.95
N PHE A 644 18.33 0.24 -28.70
CA PHE A 644 19.56 -0.17 -29.41
C PHE A 644 19.37 -1.36 -30.38
N GLN A 645 18.28 -2.11 -30.26
CA GLN A 645 17.97 -3.25 -31.14
C GLN A 645 16.46 -3.31 -31.44
N THR A 646 16.09 -3.68 -32.67
CA THR A 646 14.68 -3.88 -33.07
C THR A 646 14.57 -5.14 -33.94
N PHE A 647 13.86 -6.14 -33.44
CA PHE A 647 13.57 -7.38 -34.15
C PHE A 647 12.34 -7.23 -35.04
N THR A 648 12.47 -7.60 -36.32
CA THR A 648 11.39 -7.61 -37.30
C THR A 648 11.26 -9.00 -37.92
N GLY A 649 10.04 -9.55 -38.00
CA GLY A 649 9.82 -10.88 -38.62
C GLY A 649 8.57 -11.62 -38.16
N HIS A 650 7.83 -11.11 -37.17
CA HIS A 650 6.41 -11.42 -37.00
C HIS A 650 5.57 -10.66 -38.04
N THR A 651 4.43 -11.21 -38.44
CA THR A 651 3.56 -10.63 -39.48
C THR A 651 2.29 -9.98 -38.92
N ASN A 652 2.14 -9.95 -37.59
CA ASN A 652 0.98 -9.45 -36.87
C ASN A 652 1.40 -9.08 -35.42
N GLN A 653 0.47 -8.56 -34.61
CA GLN A 653 0.76 -8.06 -33.25
C GLN A 653 1.45 -9.11 -32.35
N VAL A 654 2.56 -8.72 -31.72
CA VAL A 654 3.25 -9.53 -30.71
C VAL A 654 2.63 -9.23 -29.33
N PHE A 655 2.26 -10.26 -28.57
CA PHE A 655 1.57 -10.09 -27.27
C PHE A 655 2.46 -10.30 -26.05
N SER A 656 3.52 -11.09 -26.17
CA SER A 656 4.34 -11.50 -25.03
C SER A 656 5.78 -11.68 -25.47
N VAL A 657 6.71 -11.22 -24.62
CA VAL A 657 8.15 -11.43 -24.74
C VAL A 657 8.72 -11.93 -23.42
N ALA A 658 9.72 -12.81 -23.47
CA ALA A 658 10.48 -13.24 -22.30
C ALA A 658 11.95 -13.50 -22.68
N PHE A 659 12.86 -13.19 -21.76
CA PHE A 659 14.27 -13.60 -21.84
C PHE A 659 14.46 -15.05 -21.39
N ASN A 660 15.48 -15.72 -21.92
CA ASN A 660 15.98 -16.95 -21.31
C ASN A 660 16.69 -16.64 -19.97
N PRO A 661 16.87 -17.63 -19.06
CA PRO A 661 17.51 -17.40 -17.76
C PRO A 661 18.94 -16.84 -17.82
N GLN A 662 19.63 -16.95 -18.96
CA GLN A 662 20.98 -16.43 -19.19
C GLN A 662 21.00 -14.99 -19.77
N GLY A 663 19.87 -14.46 -20.25
CA GLY A 663 19.74 -13.14 -20.88
C GLY A 663 20.10 -13.08 -22.37
N ASN A 664 20.85 -14.05 -22.93
CA ASN A 664 21.34 -14.00 -24.31
C ASN A 664 20.26 -14.20 -25.40
N THR A 665 19.11 -14.80 -25.10
CA THR A 665 18.06 -15.07 -26.10
C THR A 665 16.67 -14.70 -25.62
N LEU A 666 15.79 -14.40 -26.59
CA LEU A 666 14.43 -13.92 -26.37
C LEU A 666 13.41 -14.80 -27.07
N ILE A 667 12.27 -15.04 -26.44
CA ILE A 667 11.09 -15.62 -27.10
C ILE A 667 10.00 -14.58 -27.25
N SER A 668 9.22 -14.68 -28.33
CA SER A 668 8.04 -13.85 -28.56
C SER A 668 6.85 -14.64 -29.11
N GLY A 669 5.65 -14.36 -28.60
CA GLY A 669 4.39 -14.96 -29.04
C GLY A 669 3.50 -13.94 -29.77
N SER A 670 2.89 -14.34 -30.89
CA SER A 670 2.22 -13.43 -31.82
C SER A 670 0.82 -13.86 -32.29
N SER A 671 0.09 -12.86 -32.79
CA SER A 671 -1.17 -12.98 -33.53
C SER A 671 -1.04 -13.65 -34.90
N ASP A 672 0.18 -13.97 -35.35
CA ASP A 672 0.44 -14.78 -36.54
C ASP A 672 0.49 -16.30 -36.25
N ASN A 673 0.08 -16.69 -35.04
CA ASN A 673 0.04 -18.06 -34.52
C ASN A 673 1.41 -18.74 -34.39
N THR A 674 2.51 -17.99 -34.49
CA THR A 674 3.88 -18.49 -34.26
C THR A 674 4.44 -18.04 -32.91
N VAL A 675 5.38 -18.82 -32.40
CA VAL A 675 6.40 -18.36 -31.44
C VAL A 675 7.72 -18.22 -32.19
N LYS A 676 8.53 -17.23 -31.83
CA LYS A 676 9.88 -17.05 -32.38
C LYS A 676 10.90 -16.98 -31.25
N LEU A 677 12.06 -17.60 -31.47
CA LEU A 677 13.27 -17.44 -30.66
C LEU A 677 14.23 -16.51 -31.42
N TRP A 678 14.84 -15.58 -30.70
CA TRP A 678 15.75 -14.58 -31.22
C TRP A 678 17.07 -14.58 -30.46
N ASP A 679 18.15 -14.29 -31.19
CA ASP A 679 19.47 -14.02 -30.66
C ASP A 679 19.56 -12.55 -30.23
N GLY A 680 19.84 -12.29 -28.94
CA GLY A 680 19.76 -10.95 -28.34
C GLY A 680 20.76 -9.96 -28.92
N ASP A 681 21.97 -10.42 -29.24
CA ASP A 681 23.05 -9.59 -29.74
C ASP A 681 22.88 -9.27 -31.23
N THR A 682 22.65 -10.29 -32.07
CA THR A 682 22.66 -10.15 -33.54
C THR A 682 21.34 -9.72 -34.16
N GLY A 683 20.23 -9.75 -33.40
CA GLY A 683 18.90 -9.40 -33.91
C GLY A 683 18.23 -10.51 -34.74
N GLN A 684 18.85 -11.68 -34.88
CA GLN A 684 18.38 -12.72 -35.81
C GLN A 684 17.36 -13.68 -35.19
N CYS A 685 16.39 -14.14 -35.99
CA CYS A 685 15.45 -15.19 -35.58
C CYS A 685 16.14 -16.56 -35.70
N LEU A 686 16.37 -17.22 -34.57
CA LEU A 686 17.03 -18.52 -34.48
C LEU A 686 16.08 -19.67 -34.86
N ASN A 687 14.87 -19.67 -34.29
CA ASN A 687 13.84 -20.68 -34.51
C ASN A 687 12.46 -20.03 -34.65
N THR A 688 11.59 -20.59 -35.50
CA THR A 688 10.16 -20.25 -35.59
C THR A 688 9.33 -21.50 -35.34
N PHE A 689 8.59 -21.52 -34.23
CA PHE A 689 7.74 -22.63 -33.81
C PHE A 689 6.35 -22.44 -34.41
N THR A 690 5.94 -23.38 -35.26
CA THR A 690 4.62 -23.40 -35.92
C THR A 690 3.76 -24.54 -35.41
N GLY A 691 2.50 -24.28 -35.06
CA GLY A 691 1.56 -25.36 -34.75
C GLY A 691 0.28 -24.94 -34.03
N HIS A 692 0.26 -23.78 -33.37
CA HIS A 692 -0.97 -23.20 -32.84
C HIS A 692 -1.93 -22.81 -33.98
N THR A 693 -3.23 -22.91 -33.73
CA THR A 693 -4.28 -22.53 -34.71
C THR A 693 -4.92 -21.18 -34.40
N GLY A 694 -4.66 -20.63 -33.21
CA GLY A 694 -5.06 -19.31 -32.75
C GLY A 694 -3.88 -18.47 -32.27
N CYS A 695 -4.14 -17.19 -31.98
CA CYS A 695 -3.12 -16.23 -31.59
C CYS A 695 -2.42 -16.65 -30.29
N VAL A 696 -1.09 -16.66 -30.27
CA VAL A 696 -0.31 -16.94 -29.07
C VAL A 696 -0.34 -15.70 -28.17
N ARG A 697 -0.82 -15.85 -26.94
CA ARG A 697 -1.07 -14.75 -26.00
C ARG A 697 0.06 -14.54 -25.01
N SER A 698 0.69 -15.62 -24.56
CA SER A 698 1.74 -15.59 -23.56
C SER A 698 2.76 -16.69 -23.83
N VAL A 699 4.04 -16.37 -23.61
CA VAL A 699 5.16 -17.30 -23.70
C VAL A 699 6.03 -17.20 -22.46
N ALA A 700 6.60 -18.32 -22.02
CA ALA A 700 7.48 -18.39 -20.85
C ALA A 700 8.60 -19.43 -21.05
N PHE A 701 9.78 -19.16 -20.50
CA PHE A 701 10.87 -20.12 -20.36
C PHE A 701 10.73 -20.92 -19.06
N SER A 702 11.14 -22.19 -19.08
CA SER A 702 11.48 -22.92 -17.85
C SER A 702 12.75 -22.35 -17.20
N THR A 703 12.94 -22.63 -15.91
CA THR A 703 14.06 -22.10 -15.11
C THR A 703 15.44 -22.61 -15.54
N ASP A 704 15.49 -23.76 -16.24
CA ASP A 704 16.70 -24.28 -16.88
C ASP A 704 16.93 -23.75 -18.31
N GLY A 705 15.96 -23.03 -18.88
CA GLY A 705 15.99 -22.48 -20.24
C GLY A 705 15.75 -23.48 -21.37
N ASN A 706 15.59 -24.78 -21.09
CA ASN A 706 15.49 -25.82 -22.12
C ASN A 706 14.06 -25.99 -22.68
N THR A 707 13.04 -25.65 -21.90
CA THR A 707 11.62 -25.81 -22.27
C THR A 707 10.94 -24.45 -22.45
N LEU A 708 10.13 -24.32 -23.49
CA LEU A 708 9.27 -23.17 -23.73
C LEU A 708 7.81 -23.56 -23.50
N ALA A 709 7.06 -22.73 -22.77
CA ALA A 709 5.60 -22.79 -22.72
C ALA A 709 4.97 -21.70 -23.60
N SER A 710 3.88 -22.02 -24.28
CA SER A 710 3.06 -21.04 -25.01
C SER A 710 1.57 -21.28 -24.81
N GLY A 711 0.84 -20.24 -24.36
CA GLY A 711 -0.62 -20.24 -24.24
C GLY A 711 -1.28 -19.51 -25.41
N SER A 712 -2.37 -20.05 -25.95
CA SER A 712 -3.03 -19.54 -27.16
C SER A 712 -4.54 -19.40 -27.03
N ASP A 713 -5.12 -18.52 -27.86
CA ASP A 713 -6.56 -18.44 -28.09
C ASP A 713 -7.17 -19.78 -28.57
N ASP A 714 -6.36 -20.73 -29.08
CA ASP A 714 -6.81 -22.09 -29.47
C ASP A 714 -7.13 -23.06 -28.30
N HIS A 715 -7.21 -22.52 -27.08
CA HIS A 715 -7.56 -23.22 -25.84
C HIS A 715 -6.49 -24.23 -25.38
N THR A 716 -5.32 -24.28 -26.05
CA THR A 716 -4.20 -25.14 -25.66
C THR A 716 -3.05 -24.36 -25.03
N VAL A 717 -2.32 -25.04 -24.16
CA VAL A 717 -0.95 -24.68 -23.80
C VAL A 717 0.00 -25.69 -24.44
N ARG A 718 1.13 -25.26 -25.00
CA ARG A 718 2.11 -26.15 -25.62
C ARG A 718 3.47 -26.03 -24.99
N LEU A 719 4.18 -27.16 -24.96
CA LEU A 719 5.55 -27.29 -24.51
C LEU A 719 6.45 -27.61 -25.71
N TRP A 720 7.55 -26.87 -25.83
CA TRP A 720 8.52 -26.97 -26.92
C TRP A 720 9.93 -27.08 -26.36
N ASP A 721 10.83 -27.75 -27.07
CA ASP A 721 12.25 -27.78 -26.78
C ASP A 721 12.92 -26.56 -27.41
N ALA A 722 13.55 -25.72 -26.57
CA ALA A 722 14.11 -24.45 -26.98
C ALA A 722 15.30 -24.59 -27.95
N SER A 723 16.05 -25.70 -27.84
CA SER A 723 17.28 -25.94 -28.59
C SER A 723 17.03 -26.47 -30.00
N THR A 724 16.06 -27.38 -30.14
CA THR A 724 15.74 -28.10 -31.38
C THR A 724 14.60 -27.47 -32.18
N GLY A 725 13.85 -26.54 -31.57
CA GLY A 725 12.63 -26.00 -32.18
C GLY A 725 11.43 -26.96 -32.14
N SER A 726 11.57 -28.13 -31.50
CA SER A 726 10.60 -29.23 -31.64
C SER A 726 9.41 -29.12 -30.67
N TRP A 727 8.25 -29.59 -31.12
CA TRP A 727 7.05 -29.72 -30.29
C TRP A 727 7.17 -30.95 -29.39
N VAL A 728 7.00 -30.75 -28.07
CA VAL A 728 7.20 -31.80 -27.06
C VAL A 728 5.87 -32.32 -26.53
N ARG A 729 4.94 -31.42 -26.13
CA ARG A 729 3.57 -31.78 -25.67
C ARG A 729 2.54 -30.67 -25.94
N THR A 730 1.26 -31.05 -25.87
CA THR A 730 0.13 -30.13 -25.79
C THR A 730 -0.71 -30.46 -24.56
N CYS A 731 -0.94 -29.47 -23.72
CA CYS A 731 -1.81 -29.53 -22.55
C CYS A 731 -3.21 -29.07 -22.95
N THR A 732 -4.22 -29.93 -22.77
CA THR A 732 -5.62 -29.70 -23.17
C THR A 732 -6.55 -29.78 -21.98
N GLY A 733 -7.44 -28.80 -21.79
CA GLY A 733 -8.41 -28.81 -20.69
C GLY A 733 -9.06 -27.46 -20.36
N HIS A 734 -8.52 -26.35 -20.86
CA HIS A 734 -9.25 -25.08 -20.91
C HIS A 734 -10.39 -25.14 -21.94
N THR A 735 -11.47 -24.43 -21.68
CA THR A 735 -12.67 -24.36 -22.54
C THR A 735 -12.78 -23.03 -23.31
N SER A 736 -11.83 -22.13 -23.07
CA SER A 736 -11.68 -20.86 -23.79
C SER A 736 -10.20 -20.51 -23.97
N GLY A 737 -9.90 -19.40 -24.64
CA GLY A 737 -8.53 -19.01 -24.98
C GLY A 737 -7.65 -18.81 -23.73
N VAL A 738 -6.42 -19.33 -23.76
CA VAL A 738 -5.44 -19.13 -22.69
C VAL A 738 -4.78 -17.76 -22.86
N ARG A 739 -4.67 -17.00 -21.76
CA ARG A 739 -4.19 -15.62 -21.76
C ARG A 739 -2.76 -15.49 -21.24
N SER A 740 -2.43 -16.20 -20.17
CA SER A 740 -1.13 -16.12 -19.51
C SER A 740 -0.64 -17.52 -19.11
N VAL A 741 0.67 -17.75 -19.26
CA VAL A 741 1.38 -18.94 -18.76
C VAL A 741 2.62 -18.51 -17.97
N ALA A 742 2.92 -19.23 -16.88
CA ALA A 742 4.12 -19.00 -16.07
C ALA A 742 4.61 -20.32 -15.48
N PHE A 743 5.94 -20.53 -15.42
CA PHE A 743 6.53 -21.66 -14.70
C PHE A 743 6.74 -21.34 -13.22
N SER A 744 6.69 -22.36 -12.37
CA SER A 744 7.13 -22.30 -10.98
C SER A 744 8.66 -22.12 -10.88
N THR A 745 9.14 -21.68 -9.72
CA THR A 745 10.57 -21.41 -9.48
C THR A 745 11.45 -22.66 -9.47
N ASP A 746 10.86 -23.86 -9.37
CA ASP A 746 11.54 -25.14 -9.55
C ASP A 746 11.45 -25.70 -11.00
N GLY A 747 10.70 -25.03 -11.88
CA GLY A 747 10.48 -25.43 -13.28
C GLY A 747 9.53 -26.62 -13.49
N ASN A 748 9.12 -27.33 -12.43
CA ASN A 748 8.34 -28.57 -12.56
C ASN A 748 6.83 -28.34 -12.77
N THR A 749 6.31 -27.16 -12.43
CA THR A 749 4.89 -26.82 -12.56
C THR A 749 4.71 -25.64 -13.51
N LEU A 750 3.64 -25.68 -14.30
CA LEU A 750 3.23 -24.60 -15.19
C LEU A 750 1.83 -24.13 -14.79
N ALA A 751 1.65 -22.85 -14.50
CA ALA A 751 0.34 -22.25 -14.31
C ALA A 751 -0.19 -21.67 -15.64
N SER A 752 -1.49 -21.74 -15.86
CA SER A 752 -2.16 -21.03 -16.97
C SER A 752 -3.48 -20.39 -16.55
N GLY A 753 -3.66 -19.11 -16.93
CA GLY A 753 -4.91 -18.36 -16.78
C GLY A 753 -5.67 -18.25 -18.10
N SER A 754 -7.00 -18.39 -18.06
CA SER A 754 -7.86 -18.48 -19.24
C SER A 754 -9.08 -17.56 -19.16
N ASN A 755 -9.67 -17.26 -20.33
CA ASN A 755 -10.96 -16.57 -20.41
C ASN A 755 -12.13 -17.43 -19.87
N ASP A 756 -11.93 -18.72 -19.58
CA ASP A 756 -12.92 -19.61 -18.95
C ASP A 756 -13.06 -19.47 -17.43
N HIS A 757 -12.48 -18.39 -16.86
CA HIS A 757 -12.52 -18.04 -15.44
C HIS A 757 -11.73 -19.00 -14.52
N THR A 758 -11.06 -20.01 -15.08
CA THR A 758 -10.24 -20.96 -14.32
C THR A 758 -8.75 -20.66 -14.44
N VAL A 759 -8.01 -21.09 -13.42
CA VAL A 759 -6.55 -21.21 -13.45
C VAL A 759 -6.18 -22.67 -13.30
N ARG A 760 -5.34 -23.20 -14.18
CA ARG A 760 -4.91 -24.60 -14.17
C ARG A 760 -3.43 -24.69 -13.85
N LEU A 761 -3.06 -25.69 -13.06
CA LEU A 761 -1.67 -26.10 -12.91
C LEU A 761 -1.44 -27.39 -13.70
N TRP A 762 -0.32 -27.43 -14.41
CA TRP A 762 0.13 -28.56 -15.21
C TRP A 762 1.50 -29.03 -14.73
N ASP A 763 1.71 -30.34 -14.75
CA ASP A 763 3.02 -30.96 -14.60
C ASP A 763 3.84 -30.66 -15.87
N GLY A 764 4.96 -29.95 -15.73
CA GLY A 764 5.83 -29.55 -16.85
C GLY A 764 6.52 -30.72 -17.55
N SER A 765 6.64 -31.88 -16.89
CA SER A 765 7.26 -33.09 -17.45
C SER A 765 6.26 -33.97 -18.20
N THR A 766 5.01 -34.07 -17.74
CA THR A 766 3.96 -34.93 -18.36
C THR A 766 2.93 -34.17 -19.18
N GLY A 767 2.74 -32.86 -18.96
CA GLY A 767 1.67 -32.05 -19.55
C GLY A 767 0.28 -32.32 -18.94
N SER A 768 0.20 -33.05 -17.84
CA SER A 768 -1.05 -33.43 -17.18
C SER A 768 -1.59 -32.28 -16.31
N CYS A 769 -2.91 -32.07 -16.30
CA CYS A 769 -3.54 -31.11 -15.39
C CYS A 769 -3.48 -31.67 -13.95
N VAL A 770 -2.74 -31.01 -13.06
CA VAL A 770 -2.56 -31.40 -11.66
C VAL A 770 -3.69 -30.87 -10.79
N SER A 771 -4.08 -29.61 -11.00
CA SER A 771 -5.13 -28.94 -10.23
C SER A 771 -5.93 -27.96 -11.10
N THR A 772 -7.03 -27.45 -10.59
CA THR A 772 -7.80 -26.36 -11.20
C THR A 772 -8.38 -25.49 -10.10
N HIS A 773 -8.07 -24.20 -10.14
CA HIS A 773 -8.52 -23.20 -9.19
C HIS A 773 -9.67 -22.39 -9.81
N THR A 774 -10.74 -22.23 -9.03
CA THR A 774 -11.99 -21.57 -9.43
C THR A 774 -12.39 -20.55 -8.39
N GLY A 775 -12.83 -19.36 -8.80
CA GLY A 775 -13.23 -18.29 -7.87
C GLY A 775 -13.17 -16.88 -8.47
N HIS A 776 -12.51 -16.70 -9.61
CA HIS A 776 -12.73 -15.52 -10.45
C HIS A 776 -14.10 -15.61 -11.14
N SER A 777 -14.74 -14.47 -11.36
CA SER A 777 -16.04 -14.35 -12.04
C SER A 777 -15.93 -13.85 -13.48
N SER A 778 -14.70 -13.55 -13.93
CA SER A 778 -14.37 -13.10 -15.28
C SER A 778 -13.07 -13.76 -15.75
N GLY A 779 -12.63 -13.45 -16.97
CA GLY A 779 -11.44 -14.05 -17.57
C GLY A 779 -10.15 -13.70 -16.83
N VAL A 780 -9.30 -14.70 -16.57
CA VAL A 780 -8.00 -14.49 -15.93
C VAL A 780 -6.98 -14.09 -17.00
N TYR A 781 -6.41 -12.90 -16.88
CA TYR A 781 -5.52 -12.32 -17.89
C TYR A 781 -4.04 -12.51 -17.57
N SER A 782 -3.67 -12.66 -16.29
CA SER A 782 -2.27 -12.81 -15.86
C SER A 782 -2.14 -13.80 -14.71
N VAL A 783 -1.08 -14.64 -14.75
CA VAL A 783 -0.66 -15.50 -13.64
C VAL A 783 0.84 -15.32 -13.38
N ALA A 784 1.25 -15.31 -12.11
CA ALA A 784 2.65 -15.21 -11.69
C ALA A 784 2.90 -16.00 -10.41
N PHE A 785 4.06 -16.65 -10.28
CA PHE A 785 4.49 -17.31 -9.04
C PHE A 785 5.34 -16.37 -8.17
N SER A 786 5.26 -16.53 -6.85
CA SER A 786 6.16 -15.91 -5.88
C SER A 786 7.58 -16.47 -5.99
N THR A 787 8.59 -15.71 -5.57
CA THR A 787 10.00 -16.15 -5.58
C THR A 787 10.28 -17.31 -4.63
N ASP A 788 9.51 -17.43 -3.55
CA ASP A 788 9.58 -18.59 -2.64
C ASP A 788 8.85 -19.84 -3.18
N GLY A 789 8.21 -19.72 -4.35
CA GLY A 789 7.48 -20.76 -5.06
C GLY A 789 6.10 -21.10 -4.48
N LYS A 790 5.72 -20.62 -3.27
CA LYS A 790 4.55 -21.12 -2.54
C LYS A 790 3.22 -20.49 -2.96
N THR A 791 3.25 -19.28 -3.49
CA THR A 791 2.06 -18.47 -3.78
C THR A 791 1.93 -18.20 -5.27
N LEU A 792 0.71 -18.32 -5.79
CA LEU A 792 0.35 -17.92 -7.14
C LEU A 792 -0.51 -16.64 -7.07
N ALA A 793 -0.12 -15.59 -7.78
CA ALA A 793 -0.94 -14.40 -7.98
C ALA A 793 -1.67 -14.47 -9.33
N THR A 794 -2.94 -14.08 -9.35
CA THR A 794 -3.78 -14.15 -10.55
C THR A 794 -4.58 -12.85 -10.73
N GLY A 795 -4.40 -12.19 -11.88
CA GLY A 795 -5.11 -10.96 -12.25
C GLY A 795 -6.25 -11.23 -13.23
N SER A 796 -7.42 -10.65 -12.97
CA SER A 796 -8.67 -10.98 -13.67
C SER A 796 -9.44 -9.76 -14.19
N GLY A 797 -10.30 -10.01 -15.17
CA GLY A 797 -11.31 -9.07 -15.65
C GLY A 797 -12.44 -8.78 -14.66
N ASP A 798 -12.44 -9.37 -13.47
CA ASP A 798 -13.39 -9.12 -12.37
C ASP A 798 -12.91 -8.07 -11.36
N HIS A 799 -11.86 -7.32 -11.71
CA HIS A 799 -11.29 -6.23 -10.91
C HIS A 799 -10.60 -6.68 -9.61
N THR A 800 -10.42 -8.00 -9.41
CA THR A 800 -9.67 -8.56 -8.28
C THR A 800 -8.33 -9.16 -8.68
N VAL A 801 -7.35 -9.04 -7.78
CA VAL A 801 -6.19 -9.95 -7.75
C VAL A 801 -6.45 -11.01 -6.69
N ARG A 802 -6.24 -12.29 -7.01
CA ARG A 802 -6.29 -13.37 -6.02
C ARG A 802 -4.90 -13.93 -5.77
N LEU A 803 -4.63 -14.27 -4.52
CA LEU A 803 -3.44 -14.97 -4.05
C LEU A 803 -3.85 -16.38 -3.63
N TRP A 804 -3.19 -17.39 -4.17
CA TRP A 804 -3.49 -18.80 -3.92
C TRP A 804 -2.26 -19.50 -3.35
N ASP A 805 -2.45 -20.39 -2.39
CA ASP A 805 -1.44 -21.41 -2.07
C ASP A 805 -1.45 -22.45 -3.21
N TYR A 806 -0.33 -22.63 -3.91
CA TYR A 806 -0.34 -23.43 -5.14
C TYR A 806 -0.46 -24.95 -4.89
N HIS A 807 -0.03 -25.43 -3.71
CA HIS A 807 -0.09 -26.85 -3.35
C HIS A 807 -1.52 -27.30 -3.04
N THR A 808 -2.27 -26.47 -2.31
CA THR A 808 -3.62 -26.77 -1.83
C THR A 808 -4.71 -26.20 -2.75
N GLY A 809 -4.39 -25.16 -3.52
CA GLY A 809 -5.34 -24.43 -4.34
C GLY A 809 -6.32 -23.54 -3.57
N ILE A 810 -6.03 -23.25 -2.31
CA ILE A 810 -6.84 -22.38 -1.46
C ILE A 810 -6.52 -20.91 -1.78
N CYS A 811 -7.56 -20.10 -2.01
CA CYS A 811 -7.43 -18.65 -2.13
C CYS A 811 -7.08 -18.06 -0.76
N LEU A 812 -5.80 -17.73 -0.54
CA LEU A 812 -5.28 -17.12 0.68
C LEU A 812 -5.83 -15.71 0.90
N ARG A 813 -5.96 -14.93 -0.18
CA ARG A 813 -6.41 -13.53 -0.11
C ARG A 813 -7.00 -13.07 -1.45
N THR A 814 -7.95 -12.12 -1.38
CA THR A 814 -8.43 -11.35 -2.53
C THR A 814 -8.12 -9.88 -2.29
N LEU A 815 -7.48 -9.22 -3.25
CA LEU A 815 -7.15 -7.80 -3.21
C LEU A 815 -8.17 -7.04 -4.06
N HIS A 816 -8.75 -5.99 -3.47
CA HIS A 816 -9.78 -5.15 -4.08
C HIS A 816 -9.29 -3.69 -4.14
N GLY A 817 -9.65 -2.94 -5.19
CA GLY A 817 -9.27 -1.52 -5.31
C GLY A 817 -9.06 -1.05 -6.75
N HIS A 818 -8.97 -1.96 -7.71
CA HIS A 818 -9.12 -1.61 -9.13
C HIS A 818 -10.60 -1.44 -9.49
N THR A 819 -10.88 -0.58 -10.45
CA THR A 819 -12.23 -0.30 -10.97
C THR A 819 -12.43 -0.84 -12.39
N ASN A 820 -11.41 -1.44 -12.98
CA ASN A 820 -11.44 -2.03 -14.31
C ASN A 820 -10.57 -3.31 -14.37
N GLN A 821 -10.44 -3.91 -15.55
CA GLN A 821 -9.80 -5.21 -15.76
C GLN A 821 -8.29 -5.17 -15.48
N ILE A 822 -7.79 -6.11 -14.69
CA ILE A 822 -6.36 -6.23 -14.35
C ILE A 822 -5.66 -7.07 -15.42
N PHE A 823 -4.68 -6.49 -16.11
CA PHE A 823 -4.03 -7.10 -17.28
C PHE A 823 -2.72 -7.82 -16.95
N SER A 824 -2.00 -7.40 -15.92
CA SER A 824 -0.73 -7.99 -15.52
C SER A 824 -0.52 -7.89 -14.01
N VAL A 825 0.00 -8.98 -13.42
CA VAL A 825 0.48 -9.06 -12.05
C VAL A 825 1.92 -9.58 -12.05
N ALA A 826 2.77 -9.07 -11.16
CA ALA A 826 4.13 -9.56 -10.98
C ALA A 826 4.59 -9.41 -9.53
N PHE A 827 5.34 -10.37 -9.02
CA PHE A 827 6.00 -10.28 -7.72
C PHE A 827 7.34 -9.56 -7.84
N SER A 828 7.72 -8.81 -6.81
CA SER A 828 9.11 -8.34 -6.66
C SER A 828 10.04 -9.54 -6.41
N PRO A 829 11.24 -9.57 -7.03
CA PRO A 829 12.25 -10.56 -6.69
C PRO A 829 12.73 -10.46 -5.22
N GLN A 830 12.57 -9.30 -4.58
CA GLN A 830 13.01 -9.03 -3.21
C GLN A 830 11.87 -8.42 -2.40
N GLY A 831 11.54 -9.03 -1.25
CA GLY A 831 10.47 -8.58 -0.34
C GLY A 831 9.06 -9.04 -0.70
N ASN A 832 8.09 -8.66 0.13
CA ASN A 832 6.68 -9.10 0.02
C ASN A 832 5.85 -8.25 -0.96
N THR A 833 6.47 -7.59 -1.94
CA THR A 833 5.76 -6.67 -2.84
C THR A 833 5.19 -7.39 -4.07
N LEU A 834 3.95 -7.06 -4.41
CA LEU A 834 3.27 -7.42 -5.66
C LEU A 834 2.86 -6.14 -6.40
N VAL A 835 3.10 -6.06 -7.71
CA VAL A 835 2.50 -5.04 -8.58
C VAL A 835 1.31 -5.62 -9.35
N CYS A 836 0.26 -4.83 -9.51
CA CYS A 836 -0.81 -5.09 -10.46
C CYS A 836 -1.16 -3.83 -11.27
N VAL A 837 -1.53 -4.04 -12.54
CA VAL A 837 -1.85 -2.96 -13.48
C VAL A 837 -3.15 -3.21 -14.23
N SER A 838 -3.91 -2.14 -14.48
CA SER A 838 -5.30 -2.21 -14.91
C SER A 838 -5.66 -1.23 -16.03
N LEU A 839 -6.78 -1.50 -16.70
CA LEU A 839 -7.39 -0.58 -17.67
C LEU A 839 -8.03 0.67 -17.02
N ASP A 840 -8.04 0.78 -15.69
CA ASP A 840 -8.45 1.99 -14.95
C ASP A 840 -7.36 3.06 -14.88
N GLN A 841 -6.25 2.86 -15.61
CA GLN A 841 -5.09 3.76 -15.66
C GLN A 841 -4.34 3.86 -14.31
N THR A 842 -4.62 2.96 -13.36
CA THR A 842 -3.86 2.85 -12.11
C THR A 842 -2.86 1.68 -12.12
N VAL A 843 -1.78 1.91 -11.39
CA VAL A 843 -0.78 0.91 -11.00
C VAL A 843 -0.82 0.85 -9.48
N ARG A 844 -0.98 -0.34 -8.89
CA ARG A 844 -0.96 -0.52 -7.43
C ARG A 844 0.16 -1.47 -7.02
N LEU A 845 0.94 -1.04 -6.03
CA LEU A 845 1.80 -1.90 -5.22
C LEU A 845 1.05 -2.39 -3.99
N TRP A 846 1.25 -3.66 -3.65
CA TRP A 846 0.66 -4.32 -2.49
C TRP A 846 1.73 -5.07 -1.70
N ASP A 847 1.61 -5.11 -0.38
CA ASP A 847 2.23 -6.19 0.38
C ASP A 847 1.31 -7.40 0.27
N TRP A 848 1.80 -8.51 -0.30
CA TRP A 848 0.99 -9.70 -0.54
C TRP A 848 0.76 -10.54 0.74
N GLY A 849 1.59 -10.35 1.76
CA GLY A 849 1.46 -10.97 3.08
C GLY A 849 0.38 -10.29 3.93
N THR A 850 0.46 -8.97 4.13
CA THR A 850 -0.53 -8.19 4.92
C THR A 850 -1.79 -7.88 4.13
N GLY A 851 -1.70 -7.79 2.80
CA GLY A 851 -2.79 -7.42 1.90
C GLY A 851 -3.05 -5.93 1.79
N GLN A 852 -2.16 -5.07 2.30
CA GLN A 852 -2.32 -3.62 2.27
C GLN A 852 -1.79 -3.03 0.96
N CYS A 853 -2.44 -1.98 0.46
CA CYS A 853 -1.95 -1.24 -0.70
C CYS A 853 -0.81 -0.32 -0.25
N LEU A 854 0.40 -0.56 -0.75
CA LEU A 854 1.58 0.22 -0.44
C LEU A 854 1.57 1.55 -1.19
N LYS A 855 1.24 1.54 -2.49
CA LYS A 855 1.30 2.76 -3.32
C LYS A 855 0.43 2.66 -4.54
N THR A 856 -0.28 3.74 -4.85
CA THR A 856 -1.05 3.88 -6.09
C THR A 856 -0.47 5.01 -6.93
N TRP A 857 -0.13 4.70 -8.18
CA TRP A 857 0.07 5.71 -9.21
C TRP A 857 -1.19 5.78 -10.07
N GLN A 858 -1.76 6.98 -10.23
CA GLN A 858 -2.97 7.20 -11.00
C GLN A 858 -2.68 7.98 -12.28
N GLY A 859 -3.17 7.44 -13.40
CA GLY A 859 -3.25 8.11 -14.69
C GLY A 859 -4.45 9.02 -14.81
N SER A 860 -4.34 10.03 -15.67
CA SER A 860 -5.49 10.75 -16.23
C SER A 860 -5.27 11.00 -17.71
N THR A 861 -5.99 10.25 -18.55
CA THR A 861 -6.02 10.49 -20.01
C THR A 861 -7.46 10.55 -20.54
N ASP A 862 -7.89 11.78 -20.88
CA ASP A 862 -9.19 12.08 -21.48
C ASP A 862 -9.18 11.79 -22.99
N TRP A 863 -9.12 10.50 -23.37
CA TRP A 863 -9.25 10.11 -24.77
C TRP A 863 -10.61 10.53 -25.35
N VAL A 864 -10.61 11.30 -26.42
CA VAL A 864 -11.84 11.69 -27.12
C VAL A 864 -12.19 10.61 -28.14
N PHE A 865 -13.31 9.90 -27.94
CA PHE A 865 -13.70 8.76 -28.75
C PHE A 865 -14.56 9.17 -29.96
N PRO A 866 -15.90 9.38 -29.86
CA PRO A 866 -16.72 9.80 -30.98
C PRO A 866 -16.79 11.31 -31.15
N VAL A 867 -16.95 11.77 -32.39
CA VAL A 867 -17.34 13.15 -32.72
C VAL A 867 -18.56 13.15 -33.65
N ALA A 868 -19.47 14.10 -33.46
CA ALA A 868 -20.63 14.31 -34.34
C ALA A 868 -20.97 15.80 -34.44
N PHE A 869 -21.42 16.27 -35.61
CA PHE A 869 -21.97 17.61 -35.79
C PHE A 869 -23.49 17.63 -35.58
N SER A 870 -24.03 18.76 -35.11
CA SER A 870 -25.46 19.03 -35.14
C SER A 870 -25.96 19.23 -36.57
N PRO A 871 -27.24 18.90 -36.90
CA PRO A 871 -27.80 19.10 -38.25
C PRO A 871 -27.80 20.56 -38.72
N ASP A 872 -27.78 21.52 -37.79
CA ASP A 872 -27.70 22.95 -38.11
C ASP A 872 -26.27 23.44 -38.35
N GLY A 873 -25.26 22.56 -38.19
CA GLY A 873 -23.86 22.85 -38.45
C GLY A 873 -23.21 23.83 -37.49
N LYS A 874 -23.73 24.05 -36.27
CA LYS A 874 -23.15 24.99 -35.29
C LYS A 874 -22.52 24.35 -34.07
N THR A 875 -23.04 23.20 -33.64
CA THR A 875 -22.60 22.49 -32.43
C THR A 875 -21.85 21.24 -32.81
N LEU A 876 -20.78 20.94 -32.09
CA LEU A 876 -20.05 19.68 -32.21
C LEU A 876 -20.16 18.93 -30.87
N ALA A 877 -20.61 17.68 -30.88
CA ALA A 877 -20.58 16.81 -29.71
C ALA A 877 -19.32 15.93 -29.76
N SER A 878 -18.68 15.74 -28.60
CA SER A 878 -17.59 14.78 -28.42
C SER A 878 -17.82 13.92 -27.17
N GLY A 879 -17.75 12.60 -27.31
CA GLY A 879 -17.71 11.67 -26.17
C GLY A 879 -16.29 11.45 -25.68
N SER A 880 -16.09 11.30 -24.36
CA SER A 880 -14.77 11.20 -23.74
C SER A 880 -14.63 9.97 -22.83
N ASN A 881 -13.37 9.66 -22.52
CA ASN A 881 -12.95 8.64 -21.55
C ASN A 881 -13.33 9.01 -20.12
N ASP A 882 -13.49 10.31 -19.84
CA ASP A 882 -13.94 10.93 -18.57
C ASP A 882 -15.43 10.67 -18.21
N ASN A 883 -16.10 9.80 -18.97
CA ASN A 883 -17.52 9.47 -18.86
C ASN A 883 -18.50 10.63 -19.16
N THR A 884 -18.04 11.73 -19.74
CA THR A 884 -18.87 12.87 -20.16
C THR A 884 -19.09 12.93 -21.67
N VAL A 885 -20.12 13.68 -22.06
CA VAL A 885 -20.27 14.20 -23.43
C VAL A 885 -20.13 15.72 -23.38
N ARG A 886 -19.23 16.28 -24.19
CA ARG A 886 -18.96 17.72 -24.24
C ARG A 886 -19.54 18.31 -25.52
N LEU A 887 -20.24 19.43 -25.40
CA LEU A 887 -20.83 20.17 -26.52
C LEU A 887 -20.01 21.44 -26.78
N TRP A 888 -19.55 21.64 -28.02
CA TRP A 888 -18.67 22.74 -28.42
C TRP A 888 -19.35 23.66 -29.43
N ASP A 889 -19.19 24.97 -29.24
CA ASP A 889 -19.34 25.96 -30.30
C ASP A 889 -17.96 26.15 -30.94
N TYR A 890 -17.81 25.64 -32.16
CA TYR A 890 -16.54 25.71 -32.89
C TYR A 890 -16.32 27.05 -33.60
N HIS A 891 -17.29 27.96 -33.60
CA HIS A 891 -17.05 29.34 -34.01
C HIS A 891 -16.36 30.12 -32.89
N SER A 892 -16.82 30.00 -31.63
CA SER A 892 -16.24 30.71 -30.47
C SER A 892 -15.15 29.95 -29.68
N ASP A 893 -14.85 28.70 -30.05
CA ASP A 893 -13.86 27.82 -29.42
C ASP A 893 -14.15 27.51 -27.94
N ARG A 894 -15.44 27.45 -27.58
CA ARG A 894 -15.91 27.23 -26.21
C ARG A 894 -16.70 25.94 -26.08
N CYS A 895 -16.45 25.21 -25.00
CA CYS A 895 -17.37 24.20 -24.51
C CYS A 895 -18.63 24.92 -23.98
N ILE A 896 -19.78 24.64 -24.60
CA ILE A 896 -21.10 25.19 -24.25
C ILE A 896 -21.63 24.51 -22.99
N SER A 897 -21.46 23.18 -22.91
CA SER A 897 -21.99 22.35 -21.82
C SER A 897 -21.22 21.04 -21.71
N ILE A 898 -21.11 20.51 -20.48
CA ILE A 898 -20.56 19.19 -20.16
C ILE A 898 -21.72 18.36 -19.59
N LEU A 899 -21.98 17.22 -20.20
CA LEU A 899 -23.08 16.33 -19.88
C LEU A 899 -22.54 15.18 -19.02
N HIS A 900 -22.74 15.27 -17.71
CA HIS A 900 -22.33 14.27 -16.73
C HIS A 900 -23.43 13.23 -16.51
N GLY A 901 -23.07 11.95 -16.43
CA GLY A 901 -23.99 10.92 -15.92
C GLY A 901 -23.72 9.48 -16.35
N HIS A 902 -22.95 9.22 -17.41
CA HIS A 902 -22.44 7.86 -17.66
C HIS A 902 -21.44 7.45 -16.58
N THR A 903 -21.31 6.15 -16.32
CA THR A 903 -20.33 5.61 -15.34
C THR A 903 -19.11 4.95 -15.99
N ALA A 904 -19.09 4.86 -17.32
CA ALA A 904 -17.95 4.39 -18.12
C ALA A 904 -17.84 5.13 -19.46
N HIS A 905 -16.75 4.90 -20.19
CA HIS A 905 -16.36 5.69 -21.37
C HIS A 905 -17.45 5.73 -22.45
N VAL A 906 -17.62 6.90 -23.08
CA VAL A 906 -18.60 7.10 -24.17
C VAL A 906 -18.03 6.60 -25.49
N CYS A 907 -18.66 5.58 -26.09
CA CYS A 907 -18.23 4.96 -27.34
C CYS A 907 -18.75 5.70 -28.58
N SER A 908 -19.98 6.22 -28.53
CA SER A 908 -20.65 6.82 -29.69
C SER A 908 -21.59 7.96 -29.27
N VAL A 909 -21.67 9.01 -30.09
CA VAL A 909 -22.65 10.10 -29.96
C VAL A 909 -23.34 10.36 -31.31
N ALA A 910 -24.63 10.69 -31.27
CA ALA A 910 -25.43 11.05 -32.44
C ALA A 910 -26.43 12.16 -32.10
N PHE A 911 -26.73 13.04 -33.04
CA PHE A 911 -27.78 14.06 -32.91
C PHE A 911 -29.10 13.56 -33.51
N SER A 912 -30.23 13.94 -32.92
CA SER A 912 -31.54 13.83 -33.58
C SER A 912 -31.62 14.77 -34.79
N SER A 913 -32.38 14.40 -35.82
CA SER A 913 -32.52 15.20 -37.05
C SER A 913 -33.16 16.57 -36.84
N ASP A 914 -33.83 16.80 -35.70
CA ASP A 914 -34.37 18.10 -35.29
C ASP A 914 -33.38 19.00 -34.52
N GLY A 915 -32.16 18.51 -34.25
CA GLY A 915 -31.08 19.23 -33.58
C GLY A 915 -31.34 19.58 -32.12
N LYS A 916 -32.29 18.94 -31.42
CA LYS A 916 -32.60 19.22 -30.00
C LYS A 916 -32.04 18.18 -29.02
N THR A 917 -31.85 16.94 -29.47
CA THR A 917 -31.47 15.81 -28.62
C THR A 917 -30.13 15.22 -29.06
N VAL A 918 -29.27 14.89 -28.11
CA VAL A 918 -28.10 14.02 -28.33
C VAL A 918 -28.39 12.65 -27.74
N ALA A 919 -28.07 11.58 -28.47
CA ALA A 919 -27.93 10.24 -27.94
C ALA A 919 -26.45 9.93 -27.71
N SER A 920 -26.12 9.29 -26.60
CA SER A 920 -24.78 8.76 -26.33
C SER A 920 -24.86 7.31 -25.86
N SER A 921 -23.91 6.48 -26.30
CA SER A 921 -23.76 5.10 -25.83
C SER A 921 -22.42 4.90 -25.13
N SER A 922 -22.40 4.03 -24.12
CA SER A 922 -21.24 3.83 -23.26
C SER A 922 -20.95 2.34 -23.04
N ARG A 923 -19.80 2.06 -22.42
CA ARG A 923 -19.49 0.77 -21.81
C ARG A 923 -20.29 0.49 -20.53
N ASP A 924 -21.04 1.46 -20.00
CA ASP A 924 -21.93 1.28 -18.83
C ASP A 924 -23.26 0.55 -19.15
N GLU A 925 -23.32 -0.13 -20.29
CA GLU A 925 -24.51 -0.85 -20.80
C GLU A 925 -25.75 0.04 -21.04
N THR A 926 -25.63 1.37 -20.90
CA THR A 926 -26.73 2.32 -21.13
C THR A 926 -26.56 3.16 -22.39
N ILE A 927 -27.71 3.60 -22.92
CA ILE A 927 -27.81 4.69 -23.89
C ILE A 927 -28.50 5.85 -23.19
N ARG A 928 -27.97 7.07 -23.31
CA ARG A 928 -28.57 8.27 -22.69
C ARG A 928 -29.01 9.27 -23.73
N LEU A 929 -30.18 9.85 -23.51
CA LEU A 929 -30.75 10.92 -24.33
C LEU A 929 -30.67 12.23 -23.56
N TRP A 930 -30.12 13.27 -24.17
CA TRP A 930 -29.83 14.56 -23.53
C TRP A 930 -30.49 15.72 -24.28
N ASP A 931 -31.07 16.67 -23.55
CA ASP A 931 -31.51 17.95 -24.12
C ASP A 931 -30.34 18.94 -24.21
N ILE A 932 -30.03 19.37 -25.43
CA ILE A 932 -28.94 20.31 -25.73
C ILE A 932 -29.14 21.67 -25.03
N LYS A 933 -30.39 22.10 -24.79
CA LYS A 933 -30.67 23.42 -24.19
C LYS A 933 -30.57 23.45 -22.67
N THR A 934 -30.86 22.35 -21.99
CA THR A 934 -30.82 22.27 -20.52
C THR A 934 -29.64 21.48 -19.97
N GLY A 935 -28.92 20.74 -20.82
CA GLY A 935 -27.81 19.88 -20.42
C GLY A 935 -28.24 18.64 -19.62
N LYS A 936 -29.55 18.35 -19.54
CA LYS A 936 -30.10 17.30 -18.70
C LYS A 936 -30.30 16.00 -19.46
N CYS A 937 -30.01 14.88 -18.79
CA CYS A 937 -30.41 13.55 -19.22
C CYS A 937 -31.96 13.46 -19.19
N LEU A 938 -32.58 13.38 -20.37
CA LEU A 938 -34.00 13.16 -20.55
C LEU A 938 -34.39 11.72 -20.22
N LYS A 939 -33.58 10.74 -20.66
CA LYS A 939 -33.82 9.30 -20.49
C LYS A 939 -32.53 8.51 -20.45
N ILE A 940 -32.60 7.37 -19.76
CA ILE A 940 -31.62 6.28 -19.79
C ILE A 940 -32.33 5.06 -20.38
N LEU A 941 -31.76 4.43 -21.41
CA LEU A 941 -32.26 3.21 -22.03
C LEU A 941 -31.41 2.04 -21.53
N HIS A 942 -32.06 1.03 -20.97
CA HIS A 942 -31.45 -0.21 -20.47
C HIS A 942 -31.95 -1.39 -21.31
N GLY A 943 -31.10 -2.39 -21.56
CA GLY A 943 -31.51 -3.66 -22.17
C GLY A 943 -30.48 -4.39 -23.01
N HIS A 944 -29.36 -3.74 -23.40
CA HIS A 944 -28.14 -4.47 -23.76
C HIS A 944 -27.49 -5.07 -22.51
N THR A 945 -26.66 -6.10 -22.68
CA THR A 945 -25.99 -6.83 -21.58
C THR A 945 -24.47 -6.85 -21.69
N ASP A 946 -23.91 -5.97 -22.53
CA ASP A 946 -22.47 -5.76 -22.76
C ASP A 946 -22.28 -4.40 -23.48
N TRP A 947 -21.04 -3.92 -23.59
CA TRP A 947 -20.67 -2.58 -24.05
C TRP A 947 -21.34 -2.16 -25.37
N ILE A 948 -21.89 -0.94 -25.41
CA ILE A 948 -22.60 -0.41 -26.59
C ILE A 948 -21.66 0.47 -27.42
N TYR A 949 -21.11 -0.09 -28.50
CA TYR A 949 -20.09 0.57 -29.32
C TYR A 949 -20.63 1.69 -30.21
N SER A 950 -21.88 1.62 -30.66
CA SER A 950 -22.42 2.56 -31.65
C SER A 950 -23.90 2.84 -31.44
N VAL A 951 -24.29 4.10 -31.64
CA VAL A 951 -25.68 4.56 -31.61
C VAL A 951 -25.94 5.54 -32.77
N THR A 952 -27.14 5.48 -33.36
CA THR A 952 -27.53 6.34 -34.50
C THR A 952 -29.04 6.56 -34.56
N PHE A 953 -29.48 7.70 -35.12
CA PHE A 953 -30.90 8.04 -35.30
C PHE A 953 -31.38 7.73 -36.73
N SER A 954 -32.65 7.34 -36.88
CA SER A 954 -33.34 7.37 -38.17
C SER A 954 -33.47 8.80 -38.69
N SER A 955 -33.59 8.97 -40.02
CA SER A 955 -33.76 10.29 -40.64
C SER A 955 -35.02 11.04 -40.16
N ASP A 956 -36.08 10.29 -39.81
CA ASP A 956 -37.30 10.85 -39.21
C ASP A 956 -37.19 11.14 -37.70
N GLY A 957 -36.05 10.82 -37.07
CA GLY A 957 -35.71 11.07 -35.67
C GLY A 957 -36.41 10.18 -34.63
N LYS A 958 -37.43 9.40 -35.02
CA LYS A 958 -38.26 8.65 -34.05
C LYS A 958 -37.61 7.36 -33.55
N THR A 959 -36.77 6.73 -34.37
CA THR A 959 -36.14 5.45 -34.07
C THR A 959 -34.65 5.63 -33.83
N LEU A 960 -34.13 4.98 -32.79
CA LEU A 960 -32.72 4.92 -32.48
C LEU A 960 -32.23 3.49 -32.71
N ALA A 961 -31.09 3.30 -33.39
CA ALA A 961 -30.43 2.01 -33.50
C ALA A 961 -29.15 1.99 -32.66
N SER A 962 -28.88 0.85 -32.00
CA SER A 962 -27.65 0.61 -31.24
C SER A 962 -27.04 -0.75 -31.54
N GLY A 963 -25.70 -0.80 -31.59
CA GLY A 963 -24.92 -2.05 -31.73
C GLY A 963 -24.02 -2.28 -30.52
N SER A 964 -24.01 -3.50 -30.00
CA SER A 964 -23.30 -3.88 -28.78
C SER A 964 -22.34 -5.07 -28.98
N ALA A 965 -21.45 -5.24 -28.01
CA ALA A 965 -20.70 -6.46 -27.79
C ALA A 965 -21.59 -7.69 -27.51
N ASP A 966 -22.85 -7.51 -27.06
CA ASP A 966 -23.84 -8.57 -26.80
C ASP A 966 -24.34 -9.31 -28.06
N GLN A 967 -23.74 -9.02 -29.22
CA GLN A 967 -24.04 -9.59 -30.55
C GLN A 967 -25.42 -9.20 -31.11
N THR A 968 -26.17 -8.32 -30.44
CA THR A 968 -27.46 -7.80 -30.91
C THR A 968 -27.35 -6.38 -31.48
N VAL A 969 -28.22 -6.09 -32.45
CA VAL A 969 -28.57 -4.70 -32.80
C VAL A 969 -29.97 -4.44 -32.24
N ARG A 970 -30.18 -3.32 -31.54
CA ARG A 970 -31.49 -2.97 -30.98
C ARG A 970 -32.04 -1.69 -31.61
N LEU A 971 -33.35 -1.70 -31.85
CA LEU A 971 -34.14 -0.56 -32.30
C LEU A 971 -34.99 -0.07 -31.14
N TRP A 972 -34.93 1.22 -30.84
CA TRP A 972 -35.63 1.88 -29.74
C TRP A 972 -36.51 3.01 -30.28
N ASP A 973 -37.66 3.24 -29.67
CA ASP A 973 -38.47 4.44 -29.90
C ASP A 973 -37.97 5.56 -28.98
N GLN A 974 -37.61 6.71 -29.56
CA GLN A 974 -37.17 7.90 -28.82
C GLN A 974 -38.26 8.40 -27.82
N VAL A 975 -39.53 8.35 -28.24
CA VAL A 975 -40.66 8.97 -27.53
C VAL A 975 -41.09 8.15 -26.32
N THR A 976 -41.13 6.82 -26.40
CA THR A 976 -41.35 5.96 -25.21
C THR A 976 -40.04 5.62 -24.49
N GLY A 977 -38.96 5.30 -25.21
CA GLY A 977 -37.72 4.77 -24.65
C GLY A 977 -37.69 3.24 -24.56
N HIS A 978 -38.67 2.55 -25.14
CA HIS A 978 -38.70 1.08 -25.16
C HIS A 978 -37.95 0.50 -26.36
N CYS A 979 -37.36 -0.68 -26.17
CA CYS A 979 -36.80 -1.50 -27.25
C CYS A 979 -37.96 -2.03 -28.11
N VAL A 980 -38.10 -1.49 -29.33
CA VAL A 980 -39.11 -1.87 -30.31
C VAL A 980 -38.80 -3.22 -30.95
N ARG A 981 -37.51 -3.50 -31.19
CA ARG A 981 -37.05 -4.74 -31.84
C ARG A 981 -35.59 -5.04 -31.51
N THR A 982 -35.27 -6.32 -31.28
CA THR A 982 -33.90 -6.84 -31.30
C THR A 982 -33.66 -7.54 -32.64
N LEU A 983 -32.50 -7.31 -33.25
CA LEU A 983 -32.02 -7.99 -34.46
C LEU A 983 -30.89 -8.94 -34.06
N GLU A 984 -31.08 -10.22 -34.32
CA GLU A 984 -30.19 -11.31 -33.92
C GLU A 984 -29.66 -12.06 -35.15
N GLY A 985 -28.49 -12.69 -35.02
CA GLY A 985 -27.88 -13.51 -36.07
C GLY A 985 -26.45 -13.13 -36.44
N HIS A 986 -25.93 -12.01 -35.94
CA HIS A 986 -24.48 -11.79 -35.83
C HIS A 986 -23.88 -12.78 -34.83
N THR A 987 -22.64 -13.22 -35.07
CA THR A 987 -21.97 -14.26 -34.26
C THR A 987 -20.84 -13.72 -33.36
N ASN A 988 -20.71 -12.39 -33.29
CA ASN A 988 -19.63 -11.70 -32.59
C ASN A 988 -19.96 -10.19 -32.43
N GLN A 989 -19.08 -9.44 -31.78
CA GLN A 989 -19.29 -8.05 -31.38
C GLN A 989 -19.50 -7.09 -32.56
N ILE A 990 -20.56 -6.27 -32.48
CA ILE A 990 -20.96 -5.29 -33.50
C ILE A 990 -20.33 -3.93 -33.18
N TRP A 991 -19.53 -3.38 -34.10
CA TRP A 991 -18.78 -2.14 -33.87
C TRP A 991 -19.50 -0.86 -34.30
N SER A 992 -20.36 -0.93 -35.32
CA SER A 992 -21.01 0.25 -35.89
C SER A 992 -22.35 -0.09 -36.53
N VAL A 993 -23.31 0.82 -36.37
CA VAL A 993 -24.64 0.81 -36.99
C VAL A 993 -24.90 2.11 -37.75
N ALA A 994 -25.53 2.03 -38.91
CA ALA A 994 -25.91 3.20 -39.73
C ALA A 994 -27.25 2.95 -40.44
N PHE A 995 -28.12 3.95 -40.51
CA PHE A 995 -29.34 3.91 -41.34
C PHE A 995 -29.07 4.38 -42.77
N SER A 996 -29.86 3.89 -43.72
CA SER A 996 -30.06 4.53 -45.02
C SER A 996 -30.75 5.90 -44.86
N SER A 997 -30.60 6.79 -45.84
CA SER A 997 -31.27 8.11 -45.83
C SER A 997 -32.80 7.98 -45.79
N ASP A 998 -33.34 6.92 -46.42
CA ASP A 998 -34.77 6.61 -46.42
C ASP A 998 -35.28 5.95 -45.11
N GLY A 999 -34.39 5.63 -44.17
CA GLY A 999 -34.70 5.04 -42.87
C GLY A 999 -35.20 3.59 -42.89
N LYS A 1000 -35.31 2.93 -44.05
CA LYS A 1000 -35.85 1.56 -44.16
C LYS A 1000 -34.80 0.47 -44.01
N THR A 1001 -33.54 0.79 -44.32
CA THR A 1001 -32.42 -0.16 -44.24
C THR A 1001 -31.48 0.25 -43.12
N LEU A 1002 -30.99 -0.74 -42.36
CA LEU A 1002 -29.91 -0.55 -41.39
C LEU A 1002 -28.70 -1.39 -41.81
N ALA A 1003 -27.51 -0.80 -41.86
CA ALA A 1003 -26.25 -1.52 -41.97
C ALA A 1003 -25.65 -1.74 -40.56
N SER A 1004 -25.08 -2.91 -40.31
CA SER A 1004 -24.27 -3.17 -39.12
C SER A 1004 -23.00 -3.95 -39.42
N SER A 1005 -21.88 -3.52 -38.84
CA SER A 1005 -20.54 -4.06 -39.08
C SER A 1005 -20.02 -4.87 -37.90
N ASN A 1006 -19.45 -6.05 -38.16
CA ASN A 1006 -19.10 -7.01 -37.13
C ASN A 1006 -17.60 -7.42 -37.17
N THR A 1007 -17.12 -7.82 -35.99
CA THR A 1007 -15.90 -8.59 -35.75
C THR A 1007 -15.81 -9.87 -36.62
N ASP A 1008 -16.95 -10.45 -37.05
CA ASP A 1008 -17.04 -11.61 -37.97
C ASP A 1008 -16.56 -11.35 -39.42
N GLN A 1009 -15.98 -10.17 -39.69
CA GLN A 1009 -15.50 -9.69 -41.00
C GLN A 1009 -16.61 -9.34 -42.01
N THR A 1010 -17.89 -9.46 -41.63
CA THR A 1010 -19.03 -9.13 -42.48
C THR A 1010 -19.64 -7.76 -42.17
N VAL A 1011 -20.37 -7.24 -43.15
CA VAL A 1011 -21.35 -6.17 -42.96
C VAL A 1011 -22.71 -6.71 -43.35
N ARG A 1012 -23.74 -6.47 -42.54
CA ARG A 1012 -25.11 -6.97 -42.80
C ARG A 1012 -26.08 -5.82 -42.99
N LEU A 1013 -26.97 -5.99 -43.96
CA LEU A 1013 -28.08 -5.08 -44.25
C LEU A 1013 -29.37 -5.71 -43.70
N TRP A 1014 -30.16 -4.92 -42.98
CA TRP A 1014 -31.39 -5.34 -42.30
C TRP A 1014 -32.55 -4.46 -42.73
N ASP A 1015 -33.73 -5.05 -42.90
CA ASP A 1015 -34.98 -4.30 -43.02
C ASP A 1015 -35.42 -3.82 -41.62
N VAL A 1016 -35.62 -2.51 -41.47
CA VAL A 1016 -35.97 -1.89 -40.17
C VAL A 1016 -37.41 -2.24 -39.75
N SER A 1017 -38.29 -2.53 -40.71
CA SER A 1017 -39.70 -2.83 -40.47
C SER A 1017 -39.94 -4.30 -40.11
N THR A 1018 -39.31 -5.25 -40.80
CA THR A 1018 -39.45 -6.70 -40.51
C THR A 1018 -38.42 -7.19 -39.49
N GLY A 1019 -37.21 -6.64 -39.51
CA GLY A 1019 -36.06 -7.12 -38.76
C GLY A 1019 -35.23 -8.18 -39.46
N GLU A 1020 -35.53 -8.51 -40.72
CA GLU A 1020 -34.85 -9.58 -41.45
C GLU A 1020 -33.53 -9.10 -42.07
N CYS A 1021 -32.54 -10.00 -42.10
CA CYS A 1021 -31.24 -9.75 -42.75
C CYS A 1021 -31.38 -9.86 -44.28
N LEU A 1022 -31.50 -8.71 -44.95
CA LEU A 1022 -31.65 -8.59 -46.40
C LEU A 1022 -30.42 -9.08 -47.18
N ARG A 1023 -29.20 -8.82 -46.67
CA ARG A 1023 -27.95 -9.19 -47.34
C ARG A 1023 -26.76 -9.24 -46.38
N ILE A 1024 -25.85 -10.17 -46.62
CA ILE A 1024 -24.53 -10.23 -45.98
C ILE A 1024 -23.48 -9.85 -47.03
N LEU A 1025 -22.69 -8.81 -46.76
CA LEU A 1025 -21.55 -8.37 -47.55
C LEU A 1025 -20.28 -8.99 -46.95
N GLN A 1026 -19.52 -9.74 -47.76
CA GLN A 1026 -18.30 -10.43 -47.36
C GLN A 1026 -17.12 -9.99 -48.22
N GLY A 1027 -15.93 -9.87 -47.62
CA GLY A 1027 -14.69 -9.69 -48.38
C GLY A 1027 -13.55 -8.96 -47.65
N HIS A 1028 -13.81 -8.24 -46.55
CA HIS A 1028 -12.75 -7.75 -45.67
C HIS A 1028 -11.95 -8.92 -45.08
N GLY A 1029 -10.64 -8.73 -44.89
CA GLY A 1029 -9.74 -9.79 -44.39
C GLY A 1029 -9.55 -9.79 -42.87
N LYS A 1030 -10.03 -8.75 -42.18
CA LYS A 1030 -10.01 -8.57 -40.73
C LYS A 1030 -11.27 -7.82 -40.27
N ARG A 1031 -11.43 -7.62 -38.96
CA ARG A 1031 -12.62 -7.07 -38.28
C ARG A 1031 -13.09 -5.74 -38.89
N VAL A 1032 -14.38 -5.61 -39.20
CA VAL A 1032 -14.96 -4.35 -39.70
C VAL A 1032 -15.29 -3.44 -38.50
N LYS A 1033 -14.98 -2.15 -38.62
CA LYS A 1033 -15.03 -1.17 -37.52
C LYS A 1033 -16.11 -0.10 -37.66
N SER A 1034 -16.32 0.42 -38.86
CA SER A 1034 -17.33 1.43 -39.13
C SER A 1034 -17.98 1.25 -40.49
N VAL A 1035 -19.25 1.64 -40.60
CA VAL A 1035 -20.05 1.66 -41.83
C VAL A 1035 -20.78 2.99 -41.97
N ALA A 1036 -20.90 3.48 -43.21
CA ALA A 1036 -21.65 4.68 -43.53
C ALA A 1036 -22.35 4.52 -44.89
N PHE A 1037 -23.58 5.03 -45.00
CA PHE A 1037 -24.30 5.12 -46.28
C PHE A 1037 -23.91 6.41 -47.02
N SER A 1038 -23.85 6.34 -48.35
CA SER A 1038 -23.83 7.53 -49.21
C SER A 1038 -25.17 8.28 -49.11
N PRO A 1039 -25.22 9.63 -49.23
CA PRO A 1039 -26.46 10.41 -49.18
C PRO A 1039 -27.52 10.13 -50.27
N LYS A 1040 -27.25 9.17 -51.17
CA LYS A 1040 -28.15 8.73 -52.26
C LYS A 1040 -28.55 7.26 -52.13
N ASP A 1041 -28.15 6.59 -51.04
CA ASP A 1041 -28.34 5.15 -50.76
C ASP A 1041 -27.91 4.20 -51.90
N THR A 1042 -26.97 4.63 -52.76
CA THR A 1042 -26.43 3.79 -53.85
C THR A 1042 -25.16 3.04 -53.43
N ILE A 1043 -24.34 3.65 -52.58
CA ILE A 1043 -23.06 3.11 -52.10
C ILE A 1043 -23.08 3.03 -50.57
N LEU A 1044 -22.50 1.97 -50.02
CA LEU A 1044 -22.12 1.83 -48.61
C LEU A 1044 -20.58 1.83 -48.50
N ALA A 1045 -20.02 2.60 -47.58
CA ALA A 1045 -18.61 2.50 -47.21
C ALA A 1045 -18.45 1.64 -45.93
N SER A 1046 -17.40 0.83 -45.87
CA SER A 1046 -16.98 0.12 -44.66
C SER A 1046 -15.48 0.21 -44.45
N CYS A 1047 -15.02 0.35 -43.20
CA CYS A 1047 -13.60 0.35 -42.86
C CYS A 1047 -13.23 -0.80 -41.92
N SER A 1048 -11.99 -1.27 -41.98
CA SER A 1048 -11.56 -2.47 -41.26
C SER A 1048 -10.17 -2.32 -40.64
N THR A 1049 -9.86 -3.22 -39.71
CA THR A 1049 -8.49 -3.41 -39.22
C THR A 1049 -7.57 -4.04 -40.26
N ASP A 1050 -8.04 -4.36 -41.48
CA ASP A 1050 -7.23 -4.79 -42.65
C ASP A 1050 -6.56 -3.65 -43.41
N GLU A 1051 -6.47 -2.47 -42.79
CA GLU A 1051 -5.94 -1.21 -43.34
C GLU A 1051 -6.68 -0.66 -44.58
N THR A 1052 -7.83 -1.23 -44.95
CA THR A 1052 -8.61 -0.79 -46.12
C THR A 1052 -9.97 -0.18 -45.78
N VAL A 1053 -10.44 0.68 -46.70
CA VAL A 1053 -11.84 1.12 -46.79
C VAL A 1053 -12.42 0.55 -48.07
N ARG A 1054 -13.64 -0.01 -48.01
CA ARG A 1054 -14.34 -0.61 -49.16
C ARG A 1054 -15.62 0.11 -49.47
N LEU A 1055 -15.88 0.27 -50.76
CA LEU A 1055 -17.13 0.83 -51.27
C LEU A 1055 -17.93 -0.31 -51.90
N TRP A 1056 -19.14 -0.55 -51.38
CA TRP A 1056 -20.07 -1.57 -51.85
C TRP A 1056 -21.20 -0.91 -52.62
N ASP A 1057 -21.50 -1.41 -53.81
CA ASP A 1057 -22.73 -1.06 -54.52
C ASP A 1057 -23.90 -1.77 -53.85
N LEU A 1058 -24.89 -1.01 -53.37
CA LEU A 1058 -26.04 -1.54 -52.65
C LEU A 1058 -27.03 -2.28 -53.57
N SER A 1059 -26.98 -2.07 -54.89
CA SER A 1059 -27.81 -2.82 -55.84
C SER A 1059 -27.27 -4.25 -56.01
N THR A 1060 -26.01 -4.41 -56.46
CA THR A 1060 -25.39 -5.74 -56.69
C THR A 1060 -24.88 -6.43 -55.43
N GLY A 1061 -24.52 -5.67 -54.38
CA GLY A 1061 -23.87 -6.19 -53.17
C GLY A 1061 -22.38 -6.49 -53.35
N GLN A 1062 -21.77 -6.08 -54.47
CA GLN A 1062 -20.35 -6.30 -54.74
C GLN A 1062 -19.49 -5.12 -54.26
N CYS A 1063 -18.24 -5.41 -53.92
CA CYS A 1063 -17.22 -4.42 -53.59
C CYS A 1063 -16.80 -3.68 -54.87
N SER A 1064 -17.39 -2.51 -55.11
CA SER A 1064 -17.11 -1.64 -56.26
C SER A 1064 -15.68 -1.10 -56.24
N LYS A 1065 -15.16 -0.70 -55.07
CA LYS A 1065 -13.80 -0.17 -54.91
C LYS A 1065 -13.14 -0.56 -53.59
N LEU A 1066 -11.81 -0.64 -53.63
CA LEU A 1066 -10.94 -0.92 -52.49
C LEU A 1066 -9.93 0.23 -52.34
N LEU A 1067 -10.11 1.05 -51.31
CA LEU A 1067 -9.23 2.17 -50.99
C LEU A 1067 -8.08 1.66 -50.10
N ARG A 1068 -6.84 1.90 -50.53
CA ARG A 1068 -5.60 1.54 -49.82
C ARG A 1068 -4.72 2.78 -49.67
N GLY A 1069 -4.04 2.92 -48.53
CA GLY A 1069 -3.14 4.06 -48.26
C GLY A 1069 -3.12 4.57 -46.83
N HIS A 1070 -3.88 3.96 -45.92
CA HIS A 1070 -3.59 4.00 -44.48
C HIS A 1070 -2.52 2.95 -44.13
N ASN A 1071 -1.73 3.22 -43.10
CA ASN A 1071 -0.61 2.38 -42.66
C ASN A 1071 -0.94 1.54 -41.41
N ASN A 1072 -2.13 1.69 -40.85
CA ASN A 1072 -2.62 0.99 -39.65
C ASN A 1072 -4.17 0.97 -39.67
N TRP A 1073 -4.80 0.32 -38.69
CA TRP A 1073 -6.25 0.05 -38.67
C TRP A 1073 -7.12 1.30 -38.88
N VAL A 1074 -8.17 1.17 -39.69
CA VAL A 1074 -9.12 2.27 -39.93
C VAL A 1074 -10.32 2.09 -39.00
N PHE A 1075 -10.57 3.09 -38.14
CA PHE A 1075 -11.58 3.01 -37.09
C PHE A 1075 -12.94 3.58 -37.49
N SER A 1076 -12.97 4.65 -38.28
CA SER A 1076 -14.19 5.39 -38.61
C SER A 1076 -14.16 5.88 -40.07
N VAL A 1077 -15.33 5.89 -40.70
CA VAL A 1077 -15.53 6.36 -42.08
C VAL A 1077 -16.82 7.19 -42.17
N ALA A 1078 -16.78 8.29 -42.92
CA ALA A 1078 -17.92 9.16 -43.17
C ALA A 1078 -17.96 9.61 -44.63
N PHE A 1079 -19.16 9.89 -45.16
CA PHE A 1079 -19.37 10.54 -46.46
C PHE A 1079 -19.57 12.05 -46.29
N SER A 1080 -19.16 12.83 -47.28
CA SER A 1080 -19.59 14.23 -47.41
C SER A 1080 -21.08 14.33 -47.76
N PRO A 1081 -21.79 15.42 -47.39
CA PRO A 1081 -23.23 15.58 -47.65
C PRO A 1081 -23.63 15.54 -49.14
N ASP A 1082 -22.71 15.81 -50.07
CA ASP A 1082 -22.94 15.69 -51.52
C ASP A 1082 -22.73 14.27 -52.08
N GLY A 1083 -22.13 13.39 -51.27
CA GLY A 1083 -21.76 12.02 -51.62
C GLY A 1083 -20.54 11.86 -52.52
N ASN A 1084 -19.79 12.94 -52.80
CA ASN A 1084 -18.64 12.90 -53.73
C ASN A 1084 -17.32 12.52 -53.04
N THR A 1085 -17.17 12.77 -51.74
CA THR A 1085 -15.96 12.47 -50.98
C THR A 1085 -16.22 11.63 -49.73
N ILE A 1086 -15.18 10.97 -49.24
CA ILE A 1086 -15.17 10.18 -48.02
C ILE A 1086 -14.01 10.65 -47.15
N ALA A 1087 -14.23 10.70 -45.83
CA ALA A 1087 -13.16 10.85 -44.85
C ALA A 1087 -13.01 9.55 -44.05
N SER A 1088 -11.78 9.14 -43.77
CA SER A 1088 -11.46 7.99 -42.92
C SER A 1088 -10.44 8.33 -41.85
N ALA A 1089 -10.67 7.87 -40.63
CA ALA A 1089 -9.78 8.03 -39.48
C ALA A 1089 -9.07 6.71 -39.13
N SER A 1090 -7.77 6.78 -38.85
CA SER A 1090 -6.93 5.60 -38.62
C SER A 1090 -6.05 5.71 -37.37
N HIS A 1091 -5.60 4.54 -36.94
CA HIS A 1091 -4.53 4.34 -35.98
C HIS A 1091 -3.16 4.88 -36.44
N ASP A 1092 -2.98 5.19 -37.73
CA ASP A 1092 -1.77 5.81 -38.27
C ASP A 1092 -1.64 7.33 -38.00
N GLN A 1093 -2.43 7.86 -37.05
CA GLN A 1093 -2.48 9.27 -36.65
C GLN A 1093 -2.99 10.24 -37.74
N THR A 1094 -3.47 9.73 -38.89
CA THR A 1094 -3.99 10.56 -39.99
C THR A 1094 -5.48 10.43 -40.19
N VAL A 1095 -6.06 11.49 -40.75
CA VAL A 1095 -7.35 11.43 -41.46
C VAL A 1095 -7.05 11.49 -42.97
N LYS A 1096 -7.69 10.65 -43.76
CA LYS A 1096 -7.54 10.67 -45.23
C LYS A 1096 -8.86 11.03 -45.89
N VAL A 1097 -8.79 11.93 -46.86
CA VAL A 1097 -9.91 12.34 -47.72
C VAL A 1097 -9.74 11.65 -49.07
N TRP A 1098 -10.80 11.02 -49.54
CA TRP A 1098 -10.86 10.23 -50.76
C TRP A 1098 -11.98 10.75 -51.66
N ASP A 1099 -11.75 10.78 -52.97
CA ASP A 1099 -12.81 11.01 -53.95
C ASP A 1099 -13.50 9.68 -54.30
N VAL A 1100 -14.84 9.66 -54.30
CA VAL A 1100 -15.64 8.46 -54.55
C VAL A 1100 -15.59 8.05 -56.02
N SER A 1101 -15.54 9.03 -56.94
CA SER A 1101 -15.62 8.82 -58.39
C SER A 1101 -14.37 8.15 -58.98
N THR A 1102 -13.20 8.42 -58.40
CA THR A 1102 -11.87 7.87 -58.72
C THR A 1102 -11.50 6.73 -57.77
N GLY A 1103 -11.60 6.96 -56.46
CA GLY A 1103 -11.04 6.08 -55.41
C GLY A 1103 -9.64 6.49 -54.96
N GLU A 1104 -9.15 7.67 -55.35
CA GLU A 1104 -7.83 8.18 -54.99
C GLU A 1104 -7.88 9.02 -53.70
N CYS A 1105 -6.76 9.07 -52.97
CA CYS A 1105 -6.62 9.90 -51.77
C CYS A 1105 -6.26 11.33 -52.18
N CYS A 1106 -7.21 12.27 -52.03
CA CYS A 1106 -7.02 13.68 -52.34
C CYS A 1106 -6.08 14.34 -51.32
N HIS A 1107 -6.28 14.07 -50.03
CA HIS A 1107 -5.55 14.70 -48.94
C HIS A 1107 -5.28 13.71 -47.80
N THR A 1108 -4.08 13.76 -47.22
CA THR A 1108 -3.75 13.13 -45.93
C THR A 1108 -3.54 14.25 -44.90
N CYS A 1109 -4.47 14.37 -43.97
CA CYS A 1109 -4.44 15.30 -42.85
C CYS A 1109 -3.53 14.75 -41.75
N THR A 1110 -2.35 15.36 -41.57
CA THR A 1110 -1.38 15.01 -40.52
C THR A 1110 -1.43 16.03 -39.39
N GLY A 1111 -1.32 15.57 -38.13
CA GLY A 1111 -1.15 16.49 -36.99
C GLY A 1111 -1.60 15.97 -35.62
N HIS A 1112 -2.50 14.98 -35.56
CA HIS A 1112 -2.78 14.26 -34.31
C HIS A 1112 -1.52 13.50 -33.85
N THR A 1113 -1.34 13.31 -32.54
CA THR A 1113 -0.16 12.60 -31.97
C THR A 1113 -0.45 11.16 -31.54
N HIS A 1114 -1.71 10.75 -31.48
CA HIS A 1114 -2.15 9.38 -31.22
C HIS A 1114 -3.25 8.97 -32.22
N LEU A 1115 -3.83 7.77 -32.06
CA LEU A 1115 -4.83 7.25 -33.00
C LEU A 1115 -6.04 8.19 -33.16
N VAL A 1116 -6.58 8.23 -34.37
CA VAL A 1116 -7.82 8.96 -34.68
C VAL A 1116 -8.98 7.96 -34.64
N SER A 1117 -9.90 8.17 -33.70
CA SER A 1117 -10.97 7.23 -33.35
C SER A 1117 -12.26 7.43 -34.15
N SER A 1118 -12.56 8.67 -34.51
CA SER A 1118 -13.83 9.07 -35.13
C SER A 1118 -13.64 10.22 -36.10
N VAL A 1119 -14.44 10.24 -37.17
CA VAL A 1119 -14.47 11.31 -38.18
C VAL A 1119 -15.91 11.65 -38.58
N ALA A 1120 -16.20 12.93 -38.75
CA ALA A 1120 -17.51 13.44 -39.18
C ALA A 1120 -17.36 14.65 -40.10
N PHE A 1121 -18.27 14.83 -41.06
CA PHE A 1121 -18.37 16.05 -41.87
C PHE A 1121 -19.36 17.05 -41.27
N SER A 1122 -19.11 18.33 -41.45
CA SER A 1122 -20.10 19.39 -41.25
C SER A 1122 -21.24 19.26 -42.26
N GLY A 1123 -22.42 19.79 -41.92
CA GLY A 1123 -23.62 19.71 -42.78
C GLY A 1123 -23.49 20.41 -44.14
N ASP A 1124 -22.49 21.27 -44.33
CA ASP A 1124 -22.15 21.93 -45.60
C ASP A 1124 -20.99 21.25 -46.38
N GLY A 1125 -20.37 20.20 -45.82
CA GLY A 1125 -19.25 19.49 -46.43
C GLY A 1125 -17.94 20.26 -46.53
N GLN A 1126 -17.78 21.40 -45.85
CA GLN A 1126 -16.54 22.20 -45.90
C GLN A 1126 -15.54 21.85 -44.80
N ILE A 1127 -16.00 21.26 -43.70
CA ILE A 1127 -15.18 20.93 -42.52
C ILE A 1127 -15.30 19.44 -42.20
N ILE A 1128 -14.17 18.80 -41.91
CA ILE A 1128 -14.11 17.51 -41.23
C ILE A 1128 -13.74 17.75 -39.77
N ALA A 1129 -14.49 17.16 -38.83
CA ALA A 1129 -14.07 16.99 -37.45
C ALA A 1129 -13.46 15.59 -37.26
N SER A 1130 -12.40 15.48 -36.46
CA SER A 1130 -11.84 14.21 -36.03
C SER A 1130 -11.51 14.19 -34.54
N GLY A 1131 -11.94 13.13 -33.85
CA GLY A 1131 -11.59 12.85 -32.44
C GLY A 1131 -10.38 11.92 -32.35
N SER A 1132 -9.56 12.09 -31.32
CA SER A 1132 -8.35 11.30 -31.11
C SER A 1132 -8.06 11.05 -29.63
N GLN A 1133 -7.28 10.00 -29.37
CA GLN A 1133 -6.67 9.74 -28.06
C GLN A 1133 -5.67 10.84 -27.64
N ASP A 1134 -5.25 11.74 -28.53
CA ASP A 1134 -4.43 12.92 -28.18
C ASP A 1134 -5.19 14.01 -27.41
N GLN A 1135 -6.38 13.71 -26.88
CA GLN A 1135 -7.25 14.63 -26.14
C GLN A 1135 -7.73 15.83 -26.97
N THR A 1136 -7.58 15.81 -28.30
CA THR A 1136 -8.06 16.87 -29.19
C THR A 1136 -9.17 16.41 -30.12
N VAL A 1137 -10.07 17.35 -30.43
CA VAL A 1137 -10.92 17.31 -31.62
C VAL A 1137 -10.38 18.33 -32.61
N ARG A 1138 -9.98 17.89 -33.79
CA ARG A 1138 -9.41 18.76 -34.82
C ARG A 1138 -10.39 19.00 -35.94
N LEU A 1139 -10.43 20.23 -36.42
CA LEU A 1139 -11.22 20.65 -37.56
C LEU A 1139 -10.29 20.85 -38.77
N TRP A 1140 -10.66 20.28 -39.91
CA TRP A 1140 -9.87 20.28 -41.14
C TRP A 1140 -10.71 20.82 -42.31
N ASP A 1141 -10.07 21.59 -43.18
CA ASP A 1141 -10.63 22.02 -44.47
C ASP A 1141 -10.68 20.83 -45.45
N THR A 1142 -11.86 20.51 -45.99
CA THR A 1142 -12.05 19.37 -46.91
C THR A 1142 -11.32 19.51 -48.24
N LYS A 1143 -11.00 20.73 -48.67
CA LYS A 1143 -10.37 21.06 -49.96
C LYS A 1143 -8.86 21.29 -49.88
N THR A 1144 -8.31 21.41 -48.67
CA THR A 1144 -6.86 21.65 -48.49
C THR A 1144 -6.19 20.68 -47.51
N GLY A 1145 -6.96 19.89 -46.74
CA GLY A 1145 -6.44 18.95 -45.74
C GLY A 1145 -5.72 19.62 -44.56
N LYS A 1146 -5.84 20.94 -44.41
CA LYS A 1146 -5.17 21.71 -43.35
C LYS A 1146 -6.02 21.76 -42.09
N CYS A 1147 -5.36 21.63 -40.93
CA CYS A 1147 -6.01 21.87 -39.65
C CYS A 1147 -6.35 23.36 -39.52
N LEU A 1148 -7.64 23.65 -39.35
CA LEU A 1148 -8.19 24.99 -39.15
C LEU A 1148 -8.19 25.37 -37.66
N LYS A 1149 -8.59 24.42 -36.80
CA LYS A 1149 -8.79 24.61 -35.36
C LYS A 1149 -8.51 23.32 -34.59
N ILE A 1150 -8.11 23.48 -33.33
CA ILE A 1150 -7.92 22.40 -32.35
C ILE A 1150 -8.79 22.73 -31.13
N LEU A 1151 -9.80 21.91 -30.86
CA LEU A 1151 -10.60 21.96 -29.64
C LEU A 1151 -10.04 20.91 -28.66
N ARG A 1152 -9.90 21.27 -27.39
CA ARG A 1152 -9.36 20.41 -26.33
C ARG A 1152 -9.99 20.82 -25.00
N ALA A 1153 -10.27 19.87 -24.11
CA ALA A 1153 -10.65 20.16 -22.74
C ALA A 1153 -9.45 20.68 -21.94
N PRO A 1154 -9.60 21.62 -20.99
CA PRO A 1154 -8.49 22.02 -20.14
C PRO A 1154 -7.94 20.79 -19.42
N ARG A 1155 -6.64 20.54 -19.58
CA ARG A 1155 -5.95 19.43 -18.91
C ARG A 1155 -5.78 19.76 -17.42
N LEU A 1156 -5.64 18.75 -16.57
CA LEU A 1156 -5.57 18.92 -15.10
C LEU A 1156 -4.63 20.05 -14.65
N TYR A 1157 -3.49 20.25 -15.34
CA TYR A 1157 -2.48 21.24 -15.00
C TYR A 1157 -2.34 22.33 -16.08
N GLU A 1158 -3.40 22.63 -16.84
CA GLU A 1158 -3.38 23.63 -17.93
C GLU A 1158 -2.92 25.01 -17.43
N ALA A 1159 -1.88 25.54 -18.07
CA ALA A 1159 -1.21 26.79 -17.72
C ALA A 1159 -0.59 26.84 -16.30
N MET A 1160 -0.40 25.69 -15.63
CA MET A 1160 0.36 25.60 -14.39
C MET A 1160 1.83 25.99 -14.64
N ASN A 1161 2.34 27.02 -13.97
CA ASN A 1161 3.70 27.52 -14.19
C ASN A 1161 4.72 26.79 -13.29
N ILE A 1162 5.66 26.06 -13.90
CA ILE A 1162 6.75 25.33 -13.23
C ILE A 1162 8.15 25.85 -13.63
N THR A 1163 8.23 27.10 -14.12
CA THR A 1163 9.51 27.75 -14.48
C THR A 1163 10.50 27.72 -13.30
N GLY A 1164 11.68 27.14 -13.51
CA GLY A 1164 12.76 27.10 -12.50
C GLY A 1164 12.54 26.19 -11.29
N VAL A 1165 11.59 25.26 -11.32
CA VAL A 1165 11.30 24.32 -10.22
C VAL A 1165 12.44 23.32 -9.93
N THR A 1166 12.68 23.05 -8.64
CA THR A 1166 13.56 21.99 -8.13
C THR A 1166 12.79 20.80 -7.53
N GLY A 1167 13.49 19.70 -7.21
CA GLY A 1167 12.92 18.50 -6.58
C GLY A 1167 12.33 17.45 -7.54
N LEU A 1168 11.91 17.84 -8.74
CA LEU A 1168 11.34 16.98 -9.79
C LEU A 1168 12.40 16.42 -10.76
N THR A 1169 12.21 15.19 -11.24
CA THR A 1169 13.00 14.62 -12.36
C THR A 1169 12.60 15.23 -13.71
N GLU A 1170 13.46 15.16 -14.72
CA GLU A 1170 13.11 15.62 -16.07
C GLU A 1170 11.96 14.81 -16.70
N ALA A 1171 11.85 13.52 -16.37
CA ALA A 1171 10.72 12.69 -16.77
C ALA A 1171 9.39 13.18 -16.15
N GLN A 1172 9.39 13.53 -14.85
CA GLN A 1172 8.23 14.16 -14.21
C GLN A 1172 7.89 15.51 -14.85
N LYS A 1173 8.89 16.35 -15.15
CA LYS A 1173 8.67 17.62 -15.86
C LYS A 1173 8.09 17.41 -17.27
N ALA A 1174 8.45 16.33 -17.96
CA ALA A 1174 7.85 15.94 -19.24
C ALA A 1174 6.38 15.54 -19.07
N THR A 1175 6.05 14.69 -18.10
CA THR A 1175 4.65 14.37 -17.75
C THR A 1175 3.82 15.63 -17.45
N LEU A 1176 4.33 16.55 -16.61
CA LEU A 1176 3.61 17.77 -16.27
C LEU A 1176 3.35 18.67 -17.50
N LYS A 1177 4.31 18.76 -18.44
CA LYS A 1177 4.11 19.46 -19.72
C LYS A 1177 3.07 18.80 -20.61
N GLN A 1178 3.04 17.46 -20.67
CA GLN A 1178 1.95 16.72 -21.34
C GLN A 1178 0.58 17.06 -20.71
N LEU A 1179 0.51 17.15 -19.37
CA LEU A 1179 -0.68 17.57 -18.58
C LEU A 1179 -0.97 19.09 -18.58
N GLY A 1180 -0.18 19.90 -19.29
CA GLY A 1180 -0.48 21.32 -19.56
C GLY A 1180 0.34 22.36 -18.82
N ALA A 1181 1.34 21.95 -18.05
CA ALA A 1181 2.26 22.86 -17.40
C ALA A 1181 3.16 23.63 -18.39
N ILE A 1182 3.48 24.86 -18.04
CA ILE A 1182 4.40 25.77 -18.75
C ILE A 1182 5.69 25.88 -17.92
N ALA A 1183 6.87 25.80 -18.56
CA ALA A 1183 8.18 25.70 -17.89
C ALA A 1183 9.26 26.54 -18.58
#